data_AF-D3B6D1-F1
#
_entry.id   AF-D3B6D1-F1
#
_cell.length_a   1.000
_cell.length_b   1.000
_cell.length_c   1.000
_cell.angle_alpha   90.00
_cell.angle_beta   90.00
_cell.angle_gamma   90.00
#
_symmetry.space_group_name_H-M   'P 1'
#
loop_
_entity.id
_entity.type
_entity.pdbx_description
1 polymer ?
#
loop_
_entity_poly.entity_id
_entity_poly.type
_entity_poly.pdbx_seq_one_letter_code
_entity_poly.pdbx_strand_id
1 'polypeptide(L)'
;MIFENYVITLDLGTNVSYSEKNEIAKFIKNNGGQVDLSVSSRCTHLIASTDNIVSGFKAKTAYKLPSCTVLSDQFIHDAISSNSFPDIFPYLYINGQKADSIIPSDYQSFISDSLQNTFNDVKTLSNYLKEQEKIPKSNNNNNLPNTTQTANAINTSQPSKISPSTTSTTTATSKYSTLSSLSSLSSPSKLSSFSSLSAKSVPTSSLSSYSTLSSLSSPSKVSSLSSFSAKPSSISTTTFSSTSSSSSSLSSISSPAKSIRSSLTTATSTSSTTTSSSSSTSSSLYSSFLAKKEQLEKKKLENEELLEKKRQEKLNQVAEKNKEKQSLLDQKIQEKQERIRKQLLEKEAKAEQEKSRRKNVLTTLNTATSKSVGQPSSYAQIIEKERQEQKERDKKEKQERAKRIVEEQRSKKAAAKEARIKELDDERANKLSEKDKRRQAFIEKEAADKIAADKQKAEEKQKSFIAFLERQERRAAKLRSQTADDKAAMYRDEANRKSIDLRKVFVGGLTFEDIQSSPQLFLTKAKIESYRQKRVSFLLEVFNRFGKVVERKVTIEKGHFFVTYESEHSANEVVTFFSDSNNRLATVNQIKEKLKDLKKPILIAPSHKFYVRRTKVTGIAHVAIVPSEVQPTKPISSNSSPILAPQNERPLLQSLESIVSPNNQDQAQVEEPLLDQQSMSEQNQPEQEQEQQEQLQEELQEELQEESEEEEESEESDPDYDSDFDIDLCIS
;
A
#
# COMPACT_ATOMS: atom_id res chain seq x y z
N MET A 1 -35.32 -4.24 9.81
CA MET A 1 -35.06 -4.38 8.35
C MET A 1 -33.95 -5.41 8.13
N ILE A 2 -33.74 -5.95 6.92
CA ILE A 2 -32.80 -7.08 6.72
C ILE A 2 -31.35 -6.72 7.10
N PHE A 3 -30.88 -5.51 6.76
CA PHE A 3 -29.51 -5.06 7.01
C PHE A 3 -29.41 -3.95 8.08
N GLU A 4 -30.36 -3.90 9.00
CA GLU A 4 -30.41 -2.87 10.04
C GLU A 4 -29.16 -2.89 10.95
N ASN A 5 -28.53 -1.73 11.12
CA ASN A 5 -27.24 -1.51 11.81
C ASN A 5 -25.98 -2.08 11.12
N TYR A 6 -26.09 -2.74 9.96
CA TYR A 6 -24.92 -3.20 9.22
C TYR A 6 -24.35 -2.10 8.31
N VAL A 7 -23.04 -1.87 8.41
CA VAL A 7 -22.25 -1.08 7.46
C VAL A 7 -21.53 -2.07 6.54
N ILE A 8 -21.81 -2.00 5.24
CA ILE A 8 -21.36 -2.97 4.24
C ILE A 8 -20.46 -2.28 3.21
N THR A 9 -19.31 -2.86 2.89
CA THR A 9 -18.47 -2.45 1.76
C THR A 9 -18.58 -3.47 0.64
N LEU A 10 -18.71 -3.00 -0.60
CA LEU A 10 -18.78 -3.84 -1.80
C LEU A 10 -17.43 -3.87 -2.55
N ASP A 11 -17.07 -5.04 -3.06
CA ASP A 11 -15.86 -5.27 -3.86
C ASP A 11 -16.07 -6.40 -4.90
N LEU A 12 -17.15 -6.29 -5.68
CA LEU A 12 -17.70 -7.33 -6.57
C LEU A 12 -16.93 -7.52 -7.90
N GLY A 13 -15.62 -7.28 -7.91
CA GLY A 13 -14.77 -7.41 -9.10
C GLY A 13 -15.13 -6.50 -10.28
N THR A 14 -14.55 -6.77 -11.44
CA THR A 14 -14.84 -6.10 -12.73
C THR A 14 -16.01 -6.70 -13.49
N ASN A 15 -16.35 -7.96 -13.22
CA ASN A 15 -17.29 -8.75 -14.02
C ASN A 15 -18.76 -8.34 -13.76
N VAL A 16 -19.07 -7.90 -12.54
CA VAL A 16 -20.39 -7.40 -12.13
C VAL A 16 -20.60 -5.99 -12.69
N SER A 17 -21.75 -5.72 -13.29
CA SER A 17 -22.01 -4.46 -14.01
C SER A 17 -22.20 -3.25 -13.06
N TYR A 18 -22.11 -2.03 -13.58
CA TYR A 18 -22.38 -0.82 -12.79
C TYR A 18 -23.85 -0.67 -12.40
N SER A 19 -24.80 -1.14 -13.21
CA SER A 19 -26.23 -1.15 -12.84
C SER A 19 -26.47 -2.10 -11.68
N GLU A 20 -25.98 -3.33 -11.79
CA GLU A 20 -26.09 -4.40 -10.78
C GLU A 20 -25.45 -3.99 -9.44
N LYS A 21 -24.27 -3.36 -9.45
CA LYS A 21 -23.65 -2.76 -8.26
C LYS A 21 -24.55 -1.70 -7.59
N ASN A 22 -25.24 -0.88 -8.39
CA ASN A 22 -26.19 0.11 -7.88
C ASN A 22 -27.50 -0.51 -7.39
N GLU A 23 -27.99 -1.58 -8.02
CA GLU A 23 -29.17 -2.33 -7.59
C GLU A 23 -28.93 -3.04 -6.25
N ILE A 24 -27.78 -3.71 -6.10
CA ILE A 24 -27.32 -4.29 -4.83
C ILE A 24 -27.20 -3.21 -3.74
N ALA A 25 -26.59 -2.06 -4.07
CA ALA A 25 -26.46 -0.95 -3.12
C ALA A 25 -27.81 -0.30 -2.74
N LYS A 26 -28.78 -0.26 -3.67
CA LYS A 26 -30.18 0.16 -3.39
C LYS A 26 -30.88 -0.85 -2.49
N PHE A 27 -30.77 -2.16 -2.77
CA PHE A 27 -31.38 -3.21 -1.97
C PHE A 27 -30.89 -3.19 -0.51
N ILE A 28 -29.59 -3.01 -0.28
CA ILE A 28 -29.02 -2.87 1.07
C ILE A 28 -29.60 -1.65 1.79
N LYS A 29 -29.63 -0.48 1.14
CA LYS A 29 -30.14 0.78 1.71
C LYS A 29 -31.64 0.74 2.02
N ASN A 30 -32.44 0.21 1.10
CA ASN A 30 -33.89 0.01 1.30
C ASN A 30 -34.19 -0.95 2.46
N ASN A 31 -33.23 -1.82 2.80
CA ASN A 31 -33.28 -2.73 3.94
C ASN A 31 -32.51 -2.24 5.18
N GLY A 32 -32.26 -0.93 5.30
CA GLY A 32 -31.72 -0.29 6.51
C GLY A 32 -30.21 -0.42 6.71
N GLY A 33 -29.49 -0.96 5.73
CA GLY A 33 -28.03 -1.05 5.74
C GLY A 33 -27.34 0.21 5.20
N GLN A 34 -26.12 0.46 5.66
CA GLN A 34 -25.25 1.52 5.14
C GLN A 34 -24.25 0.92 4.15
N VAL A 35 -23.93 1.64 3.07
CA VAL A 35 -22.97 1.18 2.04
C VAL A 35 -21.77 2.12 2.00
N ASP A 36 -20.62 1.64 2.50
CA ASP A 36 -19.33 2.36 2.55
C ASP A 36 -18.48 2.02 1.31
N LEU A 37 -17.88 3.05 0.69
CA LEU A 37 -16.96 2.90 -0.46
C LEU A 37 -15.65 2.17 -0.11
N SER A 38 -15.18 2.33 1.13
CA SER A 38 -13.89 1.85 1.62
C SER A 38 -14.04 1.07 2.94
N VAL A 39 -13.12 0.12 3.18
CA VAL A 39 -13.13 -0.71 4.38
C VAL A 39 -12.60 0.12 5.56
N SER A 40 -13.52 0.73 6.30
CA SER A 40 -13.26 1.53 7.51
C SER A 40 -13.38 0.69 8.79
N SER A 41 -12.96 1.22 9.94
CA SER A 41 -13.20 0.55 11.25
C SER A 41 -14.69 0.44 11.62
N ARG A 42 -15.57 1.18 10.93
CA ARG A 42 -17.04 1.06 11.05
C ARG A 42 -17.62 -0.04 10.15
N CYS A 43 -16.86 -0.52 9.15
CA CYS A 43 -17.31 -1.57 8.24
C CYS A 43 -17.53 -2.88 9.02
N THR A 44 -18.77 -3.38 8.97
CA THR A 44 -19.18 -4.64 9.61
C THR A 44 -19.02 -5.83 8.69
N HIS A 45 -19.22 -5.63 7.38
CA HIS A 45 -19.19 -6.70 6.37
C HIS A 45 -18.54 -6.19 5.08
N LEU A 46 -17.58 -6.95 4.56
CA LEU A 46 -17.08 -6.81 3.20
C LEU A 46 -17.70 -7.92 2.35
N ILE A 47 -18.47 -7.55 1.33
CA ILE A 47 -19.01 -8.47 0.32
C ILE A 47 -18.17 -8.31 -0.95
N ALA A 48 -17.48 -9.36 -1.37
CA ALA A 48 -16.49 -9.31 -2.43
C ALA A 48 -16.56 -10.55 -3.33
N SER A 49 -16.09 -10.43 -4.58
CA SER A 49 -15.95 -11.62 -5.44
C SER A 49 -14.82 -12.52 -4.94
N THR A 50 -14.90 -13.82 -5.24
CA THR A 50 -13.91 -14.83 -4.79
C THR A 50 -12.47 -14.45 -5.11
N ASP A 51 -12.20 -13.93 -6.31
CA ASP A 51 -10.88 -13.44 -6.73
C ASP A 51 -10.37 -12.28 -5.86
N ASN A 52 -11.28 -11.34 -5.53
CA ASN A 52 -10.99 -10.19 -4.67
C ASN A 52 -10.85 -10.57 -3.19
N ILE A 53 -11.49 -11.64 -2.73
CA ILE A 53 -11.31 -12.17 -1.37
C ILE A 53 -9.90 -12.71 -1.16
N VAL A 54 -9.34 -13.42 -2.15
CA VAL A 54 -7.99 -13.99 -2.10
C VAL A 54 -6.92 -12.92 -2.34
N SER A 55 -7.11 -12.07 -3.36
CA SER A 55 -6.06 -11.17 -3.85
C SER A 55 -6.23 -9.69 -3.45
N GLY A 56 -7.45 -9.24 -3.18
CA GLY A 56 -7.82 -7.83 -3.12
C GLY A 56 -7.32 -7.06 -1.89
N PHE A 57 -7.09 -5.76 -2.08
CA PHE A 57 -6.62 -4.86 -1.02
C PHE A 57 -7.67 -4.63 0.09
N LYS A 58 -8.96 -4.55 -0.28
CA LYS A 58 -10.07 -4.42 0.68
C LYS A 58 -10.15 -5.66 1.58
N ALA A 59 -10.11 -6.88 1.04
CA ALA A 59 -10.09 -8.12 1.83
C ALA A 59 -8.88 -8.20 2.78
N LYS A 60 -7.67 -7.89 2.28
CA LYS A 60 -6.43 -7.79 3.08
C LYS A 60 -6.44 -6.67 4.13
N THR A 61 -7.45 -5.80 4.12
CA THR A 61 -7.69 -4.76 5.12
C THR A 61 -8.78 -5.20 6.11
N ALA A 62 -9.89 -5.78 5.62
CA ALA A 62 -10.96 -6.35 6.43
C ALA A 62 -10.43 -7.42 7.41
N TYR A 63 -9.56 -8.35 6.96
CA TYR A 63 -8.95 -9.36 7.83
C TYR A 63 -8.05 -8.80 8.97
N LYS A 64 -7.77 -7.49 9.00
CA LYS A 64 -7.05 -6.82 10.10
C LYS A 64 -7.99 -6.13 11.10
N LEU A 65 -9.27 -5.98 10.75
CA LEU A 65 -10.30 -5.33 11.57
C LEU A 65 -11.11 -6.40 12.31
N PRO A 66 -11.12 -6.41 13.66
CA PRO A 66 -11.85 -7.42 14.43
C PRO A 66 -13.38 -7.27 14.35
N SER A 67 -13.88 -6.22 13.69
CA SER A 67 -15.29 -5.88 13.49
C SER A 67 -15.81 -6.20 12.08
N CYS A 68 -14.96 -6.64 11.15
CA CYS A 68 -15.30 -6.77 9.73
C CYS A 68 -15.28 -8.22 9.24
N THR A 69 -16.45 -8.78 8.95
CA THR A 69 -16.62 -10.12 8.38
C THR A 69 -16.44 -10.08 6.86
N VAL A 70 -15.75 -11.05 6.26
CA VAL A 70 -15.56 -11.13 4.80
C VAL A 70 -16.44 -12.24 4.21
N LEU A 71 -17.34 -11.87 3.29
CA LEU A 71 -18.32 -12.73 2.63
C LEU A 71 -18.16 -12.74 1.11
N SER A 72 -18.49 -13.86 0.46
CA SER A 72 -18.67 -13.90 -0.99
C SER A 72 -19.89 -13.12 -1.46
N ASP A 73 -19.77 -12.48 -2.61
CA ASP A 73 -20.84 -11.92 -3.44
C ASP A 73 -22.14 -12.74 -3.43
N GLN A 74 -22.10 -14.07 -3.59
CA GLN A 74 -23.29 -14.95 -3.57
C GLN A 74 -24.24 -14.70 -2.37
N PHE A 75 -23.72 -14.30 -1.20
CA PHE A 75 -24.54 -13.95 -0.03
C PHE A 75 -25.59 -12.88 -0.35
N ILE A 76 -25.23 -11.85 -1.13
CA ILE A 76 -26.15 -10.75 -1.43
C ILE A 76 -27.16 -11.12 -2.52
N HIS A 77 -26.77 -11.96 -3.48
CA HIS A 77 -27.69 -12.50 -4.48
C HIS A 77 -28.73 -13.43 -3.85
N ASP A 78 -28.34 -14.26 -2.88
CA ASP A 78 -29.26 -15.15 -2.15
C ASP A 78 -30.14 -14.37 -1.16
N ALA A 79 -29.63 -13.28 -0.57
CA ALA A 79 -30.43 -12.35 0.24
C ALA A 79 -31.47 -11.58 -0.59
N ILE A 80 -31.12 -11.15 -1.81
CA ILE A 80 -32.05 -10.54 -2.78
C ILE A 80 -33.11 -11.56 -3.19
N SER A 81 -32.70 -12.78 -3.54
CA SER A 81 -33.60 -13.82 -4.06
C SER A 81 -34.58 -14.36 -3.01
N SER A 82 -34.15 -14.44 -1.74
CA SER A 82 -35.01 -14.86 -0.63
C SER A 82 -35.78 -13.72 0.05
N ASN A 83 -35.40 -12.46 -0.23
CA ASN A 83 -35.80 -11.25 0.51
C ASN A 83 -35.72 -11.44 2.04
N SER A 84 -34.65 -12.09 2.49
CA SER A 84 -34.36 -12.37 3.90
C SER A 84 -32.85 -12.29 4.17
N PHE A 85 -32.42 -12.54 5.41
CA PHE A 85 -31.01 -12.63 5.77
C PHE A 85 -30.55 -14.11 5.72
N PRO A 86 -29.68 -14.52 4.77
CA PRO A 86 -29.18 -15.89 4.70
C PRO A 86 -28.33 -16.26 5.92
N ASP A 87 -28.11 -17.56 6.14
CA ASP A 87 -27.02 -18.00 7.03
C ASP A 87 -25.69 -17.46 6.50
N ILE A 88 -24.84 -16.92 7.38
CA ILE A 88 -23.56 -16.33 7.01
C ILE A 88 -22.53 -17.43 6.69
N PHE A 89 -22.63 -18.60 7.34
CA PHE A 89 -21.59 -19.62 7.34
C PHE A 89 -21.18 -20.12 5.94
N PRO A 90 -22.12 -20.44 5.02
CA PRO A 90 -21.80 -20.91 3.67
C PRO A 90 -21.09 -19.88 2.78
N TYR A 91 -21.04 -18.60 3.18
CA TYR A 91 -20.44 -17.51 2.41
C TYR A 91 -19.20 -16.92 3.10
N LEU A 92 -18.88 -17.39 4.30
CA LEU A 92 -17.82 -16.84 5.15
C LEU A 92 -16.42 -17.23 4.64
N TYR A 93 -15.53 -16.24 4.53
CA TYR A 93 -14.12 -16.44 4.25
C TYR A 93 -13.24 -15.94 5.40
N ILE A 94 -12.19 -16.72 5.68
CA ILE A 94 -11.22 -16.48 6.75
C ILE A 94 -9.82 -16.52 6.12
N ASN A 95 -9.12 -15.38 6.14
CA ASN A 95 -7.78 -15.22 5.56
C ASN A 95 -7.63 -15.68 4.10
N GLY A 96 -8.69 -15.54 3.29
CA GLY A 96 -8.70 -15.93 1.88
C GLY A 96 -9.14 -17.38 1.59
N GLN A 97 -9.50 -18.16 2.60
CA GLN A 97 -10.03 -19.51 2.46
C GLN A 97 -11.49 -19.57 2.95
N LYS A 98 -12.32 -20.43 2.34
CA LYS A 98 -13.73 -20.59 2.71
C LYS A 98 -13.84 -21.27 4.08
N ALA A 99 -14.78 -20.85 4.93
CA ALA A 99 -14.93 -21.38 6.29
C ALA A 99 -15.01 -22.92 6.34
N ASP A 100 -15.80 -23.52 5.45
CA ASP A 100 -15.97 -24.98 5.28
C ASP A 100 -14.66 -25.74 5.02
N SER A 101 -13.62 -25.06 4.53
CA SER A 101 -12.30 -25.68 4.25
C SER A 101 -11.30 -25.56 5.41
N ILE A 102 -11.61 -24.71 6.40
CA ILE A 102 -10.77 -24.50 7.61
C ILE A 102 -11.37 -25.18 8.83
N ILE A 103 -12.70 -25.11 8.97
CA ILE A 103 -13.45 -25.63 10.11
C ILE A 103 -13.83 -27.08 9.78
N PRO A 104 -13.32 -28.10 10.50
CA PRO A 104 -13.75 -29.48 10.28
C PRO A 104 -15.26 -29.61 10.49
N SER A 105 -15.91 -30.52 9.75
CA SER A 105 -17.34 -30.86 9.90
C SER A 105 -17.77 -30.99 11.36
N ASP A 106 -16.93 -31.67 12.15
CA ASP A 106 -17.17 -32.05 13.54
C ASP A 106 -17.14 -30.84 14.50
N TYR A 107 -16.59 -29.71 14.05
CA TYR A 107 -16.64 -28.43 14.77
C TYR A 107 -17.87 -27.59 14.41
N GLN A 108 -18.50 -27.82 13.25
CA GLN A 108 -19.64 -27.02 12.82
C GLN A 108 -20.87 -27.29 13.70
N SER A 109 -21.09 -28.55 14.10
CA SER A 109 -22.07 -28.93 15.12
C SER A 109 -21.75 -28.29 16.49
N PHE A 110 -20.52 -28.43 16.97
CA PHE A 110 -20.10 -27.85 18.25
C PHE A 110 -20.27 -26.31 18.32
N ILE A 111 -19.97 -25.60 17.24
CA ILE A 111 -20.21 -24.15 17.14
C ILE A 111 -21.72 -23.85 17.14
N SER A 112 -22.51 -24.62 16.40
CA SER A 112 -23.98 -24.47 16.35
C SER A 112 -24.62 -24.72 17.71
N ASP A 113 -24.26 -25.80 18.40
CA ASP A 113 -24.74 -26.13 19.76
C ASP A 113 -24.35 -25.04 20.77
N SER A 114 -23.10 -24.54 20.70
CA SER A 114 -22.61 -23.47 21.57
C SER A 114 -23.36 -22.15 21.36
N LEU A 115 -23.60 -21.77 20.11
CA LEU A 115 -24.40 -20.58 19.77
C LEU A 115 -25.86 -20.75 20.18
N GLN A 116 -26.46 -21.91 19.94
CA GLN A 116 -27.85 -22.20 20.29
C GLN A 116 -28.07 -22.19 21.81
N ASN A 117 -27.13 -22.75 22.59
CA ASN A 117 -27.14 -22.66 24.05
C ASN A 117 -27.03 -21.20 24.51
N THR A 118 -26.08 -20.44 23.96
CA THR A 118 -25.92 -18.99 24.27
C THR A 118 -27.19 -18.20 23.94
N PHE A 119 -27.86 -18.51 22.83
CA PHE A 119 -29.12 -17.88 22.43
C PHE A 119 -30.28 -18.25 23.38
N ASN A 120 -30.35 -19.51 23.83
CA ASN A 120 -31.32 -19.96 24.83
C ASN A 120 -31.10 -19.27 26.19
N ASP A 121 -29.85 -19.08 26.62
CA ASP A 121 -29.51 -18.36 27.84
C ASP A 121 -29.96 -16.88 27.77
N VAL A 122 -29.64 -16.18 26.67
CA VAL A 122 -30.07 -14.79 26.44
C VAL A 122 -31.59 -14.67 26.36
N LYS A 123 -32.27 -15.62 25.71
CA LYS A 123 -33.74 -15.68 25.64
C LYS A 123 -34.38 -15.91 27.02
N THR A 124 -33.77 -16.75 27.85
CA THR A 124 -34.18 -16.99 29.24
C THR A 124 -34.01 -15.72 30.08
N LEU A 125 -32.88 -15.02 29.94
CA LEU A 125 -32.62 -13.75 30.61
C LEU A 125 -33.61 -12.66 30.20
N SER A 126 -33.96 -12.58 28.90
CA SER A 126 -34.96 -11.64 28.37
C SER A 126 -36.36 -11.91 28.92
N ASN A 127 -36.75 -13.18 29.05
CA ASN A 127 -38.03 -13.55 29.66
C ASN A 127 -38.07 -13.18 31.16
N TYR A 128 -37.01 -13.48 31.91
CA TYR A 128 -36.91 -13.11 33.32
C TYR A 128 -37.04 -11.60 33.56
N LEU A 129 -36.41 -10.78 32.72
CA LEU A 129 -36.55 -9.32 32.78
C LEU A 129 -38.00 -8.85 32.51
N LYS A 130 -38.72 -9.48 31.57
CA LYS A 130 -40.14 -9.19 31.30
C LYS A 130 -41.09 -9.64 32.41
N GLU A 131 -40.70 -10.62 33.23
CA GLU A 131 -41.45 -11.00 34.43
C GLU A 131 -41.20 -10.02 35.60
N GLN A 132 -39.98 -9.48 35.73
CA GLN A 132 -39.68 -8.43 36.72
C GLN A 132 -40.49 -7.13 36.48
N GLU A 133 -40.76 -6.77 35.22
CA GLU A 133 -41.64 -5.62 34.90
C GLU A 133 -43.13 -5.84 35.23
N LYS A 134 -43.57 -7.08 35.51
CA LYS A 134 -44.97 -7.41 35.82
C LYS A 134 -45.34 -7.30 37.32
N ILE A 135 -44.41 -6.92 38.19
CA ILE A 135 -44.69 -6.75 39.62
C ILE A 135 -45.66 -5.56 39.83
N PRO A 136 -46.88 -5.77 40.37
CA PRO A 136 -47.84 -4.69 40.55
C PRO A 136 -47.35 -3.70 41.62
N LYS A 137 -47.53 -2.40 41.36
CA LYS A 137 -47.15 -1.32 42.29
C LYS A 137 -48.03 -1.36 43.54
N SER A 138 -47.55 -2.06 44.57
CA SER A 138 -48.22 -2.09 45.88
C SER A 138 -48.24 -0.69 46.50
N ASN A 139 -49.41 -0.28 47.00
CA ASN A 139 -49.65 1.07 47.48
C ASN A 139 -49.17 1.20 48.94
N ASN A 140 -48.09 1.96 49.16
CA ASN A 140 -47.40 2.01 50.45
C ASN A 140 -47.91 3.17 51.32
N ASN A 141 -48.23 2.90 52.59
CA ASN A 141 -48.75 3.90 53.53
C ASN A 141 -48.03 3.78 54.89
N ASN A 142 -47.83 4.91 55.58
CA ASN A 142 -46.86 5.04 56.67
C ASN A 142 -47.31 4.40 58.00
N ASN A 143 -46.36 3.88 58.79
CA ASN A 143 -46.14 4.34 60.17
C ASN A 143 -44.85 3.82 60.85
N LEU A 144 -44.37 4.59 61.84
CA LEU A 144 -43.31 4.24 62.82
C LEU A 144 -43.99 3.72 64.12
N PRO A 145 -43.32 2.95 65.02
CA PRO A 145 -42.20 3.38 65.90
C PRO A 145 -40.98 2.41 65.85
N ASN A 146 -39.75 2.66 66.34
CA ASN A 146 -39.16 3.38 67.50
C ASN A 146 -38.95 2.51 68.78
N THR A 147 -37.87 2.77 69.54
CA THR A 147 -37.53 2.25 70.91
C THR A 147 -36.89 0.84 71.01
N THR A 148 -35.95 0.44 71.92
CA THR A 148 -34.78 1.04 72.66
C THR A 148 -33.98 -0.05 73.43
N GLN A 149 -32.63 0.02 73.49
CA GLN A 149 -31.71 -0.72 74.40
C GLN A 149 -31.70 -2.29 74.29
N THR A 150 -30.81 -3.09 74.90
CA THR A 150 -29.86 -2.93 76.04
C THR A 150 -28.53 -3.72 75.80
N ALA A 151 -27.57 -3.69 76.75
CA ALA A 151 -26.18 -4.17 76.59
C ALA A 151 -25.84 -5.50 77.34
N ASN A 152 -24.54 -5.82 77.41
CA ASN A 152 -23.82 -6.88 78.18
C ASN A 152 -23.60 -8.25 77.48
N ALA A 153 -22.60 -9.09 77.85
CA ALA A 153 -21.22 -8.85 78.33
C ALA A 153 -20.40 -10.17 78.47
N ILE A 154 -19.14 -10.18 78.01
CA ILE A 154 -17.94 -10.83 78.63
C ILE A 154 -17.84 -12.39 78.70
N ASN A 155 -16.57 -12.87 78.76
CA ASN A 155 -16.03 -14.23 78.94
C ASN A 155 -16.07 -15.20 77.73
N THR A 156 -15.00 -15.90 77.29
CA THR A 156 -13.61 -16.20 77.76
C THR A 156 -13.36 -17.53 78.51
N SER A 157 -13.11 -18.61 77.75
CA SER A 157 -12.21 -19.76 78.08
C SER A 157 -12.16 -20.71 76.86
N GLN A 158 -11.03 -20.97 76.19
CA GLN A 158 -9.89 -21.88 76.54
C GLN A 158 -10.23 -23.40 76.46
N PRO A 159 -9.30 -24.28 75.98
CA PRO A 159 -9.65 -25.58 75.40
C PRO A 159 -9.11 -26.82 76.15
N SER A 160 -9.56 -28.02 75.76
CA SER A 160 -9.03 -29.30 76.25
C SER A 160 -8.77 -30.32 75.12
N LYS A 161 -7.64 -31.04 75.20
CA LYS A 161 -7.26 -32.14 74.30
C LYS A 161 -7.78 -33.48 74.84
N ILE A 162 -8.25 -34.40 73.98
CA ILE A 162 -8.25 -35.85 74.25
C ILE A 162 -7.88 -36.62 72.96
N SER A 163 -7.13 -37.72 73.13
CA SER A 163 -6.76 -38.77 72.15
C SER A 163 -6.43 -40.04 72.97
N PRO A 164 -6.12 -41.21 72.38
CA PRO A 164 -6.61 -41.86 71.16
C PRO A 164 -7.07 -43.33 71.42
N SER A 165 -7.62 -44.04 70.42
CA SER A 165 -7.52 -45.52 70.39
C SER A 165 -7.68 -46.12 68.98
N THR A 166 -7.22 -47.37 68.84
CA THR A 166 -7.23 -48.27 67.67
C THR A 166 -8.65 -48.81 67.34
N THR A 167 -8.94 -49.61 66.30
CA THR A 167 -8.13 -50.67 65.63
C THR A 167 -8.65 -51.12 64.24
N SER A 168 -7.72 -51.51 63.34
CA SER A 168 -7.80 -52.59 62.30
C SER A 168 -8.92 -52.75 61.25
N THR A 169 -8.50 -52.75 59.96
CA THR A 169 -9.04 -53.50 58.77
C THR A 169 -10.50 -53.23 58.29
N THR A 170 -10.91 -53.46 57.03
CA THR A 170 -10.32 -54.23 55.88
C THR A 170 -10.67 -53.63 54.49
N THR A 171 -9.91 -54.04 53.46
CA THR A 171 -10.14 -54.00 51.99
C THR A 171 -11.40 -53.38 51.32
N ALA A 172 -11.14 -52.38 50.47
CA ALA A 172 -11.35 -52.38 48.99
C ALA A 172 -12.68 -51.94 48.29
N THR A 173 -12.47 -51.46 47.05
CA THR A 173 -13.37 -51.31 45.87
C THR A 173 -14.41 -50.18 45.72
N SER A 174 -14.30 -49.50 44.57
CA SER A 174 -15.30 -48.72 43.78
C SER A 174 -16.37 -47.88 44.50
N LYS A 175 -16.25 -46.55 44.61
CA LYS A 175 -16.55 -45.55 43.54
C LYS A 175 -17.91 -45.72 42.85
N TYR A 176 -18.90 -44.90 43.24
CA TYR A 176 -19.60 -43.90 42.39
C TYR A 176 -20.46 -42.96 43.26
N SER A 177 -20.62 -41.68 42.85
CA SER A 177 -21.68 -40.69 43.20
C SER A 177 -22.23 -40.61 44.65
N THR A 178 -22.20 -39.47 45.37
CA THR A 178 -23.03 -38.27 45.09
C THR A 178 -22.73 -37.07 46.03
N LEU A 179 -22.97 -35.85 45.53
CA LEU A 179 -23.51 -34.60 46.14
C LEU A 179 -23.11 -34.05 47.54
N SER A 180 -23.32 -32.71 47.66
CA SER A 180 -23.19 -31.83 48.83
C SER A 180 -21.75 -31.51 49.30
N SER A 181 -21.44 -30.36 49.93
CA SER A 181 -22.31 -29.29 50.49
C SER A 181 -21.75 -27.87 50.29
N LEU A 182 -22.55 -26.84 50.59
CA LEU A 182 -22.26 -25.40 50.39
C LEU A 182 -21.71 -24.71 51.65
N SER A 183 -20.71 -23.83 51.49
CA SER A 183 -20.41 -22.65 52.35
C SER A 183 -19.15 -21.93 51.80
N SER A 184 -18.96 -20.60 51.89
CA SER A 184 -19.81 -19.49 52.38
C SER A 184 -19.38 -18.18 51.68
N LEU A 185 -20.27 -17.18 51.57
CA LEU A 185 -19.94 -15.87 51.01
C LEU A 185 -19.22 -14.97 52.01
N SER A 186 -18.39 -14.05 51.50
CA SER A 186 -18.26 -12.70 52.08
C SER A 186 -17.91 -11.68 50.99
N SER A 187 -18.70 -10.60 50.90
CA SER A 187 -18.55 -9.53 49.92
C SER A 187 -18.72 -8.18 50.61
N PRO A 188 -17.91 -7.16 50.31
CA PRO A 188 -18.21 -5.78 50.65
C PRO A 188 -18.59 -4.97 49.41
N SER A 189 -19.85 -4.54 49.33
CA SER A 189 -20.32 -3.56 48.34
C SER A 189 -20.34 -2.15 48.94
N LYS A 190 -19.87 -1.15 48.19
CA LYS A 190 -20.29 0.24 48.37
C LYS A 190 -20.45 0.92 47.00
N LEU A 191 -21.62 1.51 46.80
CA LEU A 191 -21.95 2.40 45.70
C LEU A 191 -21.63 3.84 46.08
N SER A 192 -21.29 4.66 45.09
CA SER A 192 -21.49 6.11 45.14
C SER A 192 -21.81 6.61 43.74
N SER A 193 -23.08 6.88 43.49
CA SER A 193 -23.56 7.62 42.32
C SER A 193 -23.15 9.09 42.39
N PHE A 194 -22.94 9.75 41.25
CA PHE A 194 -23.50 11.09 41.00
C PHE A 194 -23.63 11.36 39.49
N SER A 195 -24.30 12.46 39.15
CA SER A 195 -24.98 12.68 37.88
C SER A 195 -24.25 13.62 36.90
N SER A 196 -24.76 13.67 35.67
CA SER A 196 -24.40 14.63 34.63
C SER A 196 -24.74 16.09 35.00
N LEU A 197 -24.01 17.06 34.42
CA LEU A 197 -24.58 18.30 33.88
C LEU A 197 -23.59 19.14 33.03
N SER A 198 -24.15 19.80 32.00
CA SER A 198 -23.76 21.00 31.23
C SER A 198 -22.35 21.62 31.26
N ALA A 199 -21.92 22.13 30.11
CA ALA A 199 -20.72 22.95 29.91
C ALA A 199 -20.86 24.42 30.37
N LYS A 200 -19.72 25.09 30.61
CA LYS A 200 -19.53 26.55 30.47
C LYS A 200 -18.04 26.93 30.27
N SER A 201 -17.77 28.20 30.01
CA SER A 201 -16.56 28.72 29.35
C SER A 201 -15.50 29.36 30.27
N VAL A 202 -14.22 29.29 29.84
CA VAL A 202 -13.26 30.43 29.62
C VAL A 202 -13.55 31.71 30.45
N PRO A 203 -12.59 32.27 31.26
CA PRO A 203 -11.38 32.86 30.65
C PRO A 203 -10.06 32.98 31.47
N THR A 204 -8.94 33.04 30.71
CA THR A 204 -7.71 33.89 30.82
C THR A 204 -6.95 34.15 32.14
N SER A 205 -5.68 34.56 31.95
CA SER A 205 -4.71 35.15 32.90
C SER A 205 -3.98 34.16 33.84
N SER A 206 -2.74 34.40 34.26
CA SER A 206 -1.46 34.80 33.60
C SER A 206 -0.41 35.11 34.69
N LEU A 207 0.88 34.98 34.35
CA LEU A 207 2.14 35.23 35.10
C LEU A 207 2.89 33.89 35.31
N SER A 208 4.14 33.69 34.88
CA SER A 208 5.40 34.46 35.04
C SER A 208 5.92 34.42 36.49
N SER A 209 7.23 34.35 36.78
CA SER A 209 8.45 34.53 35.95
C SER A 209 9.60 33.61 36.44
N TYR A 210 10.82 33.88 35.94
CA TYR A 210 12.15 33.43 36.41
C TYR A 210 12.67 32.09 35.84
N SER A 211 13.93 31.90 35.43
CA SER A 211 15.10 32.76 35.03
C SER A 211 16.33 31.82 34.88
N THR A 212 17.41 32.01 34.11
CA THR A 212 17.88 33.09 33.19
C THR A 212 19.15 32.61 32.44
N LEU A 213 19.38 33.16 31.22
CA LEU A 213 20.70 33.39 30.56
C LEU A 213 21.54 32.13 30.17
N SER A 214 22.51 32.18 29.24
CA SER A 214 23.15 33.30 28.49
C SER A 214 23.43 32.86 27.02
N SER A 215 23.02 33.59 25.97
CA SER A 215 23.79 34.59 25.18
C SER A 215 25.18 34.13 24.69
N LEU A 216 25.48 34.06 23.38
CA LEU A 216 25.93 35.15 22.47
C LEU A 216 26.12 34.54 21.04
N SER A 217 26.20 35.23 19.89
CA SER A 217 26.07 36.66 19.51
C SER A 217 25.83 36.79 17.99
N SER A 218 25.02 37.77 17.56
CA SER A 218 24.92 38.25 16.15
C SER A 218 26.03 39.28 15.84
N PRO A 219 26.20 39.85 14.60
CA PRO A 219 25.22 40.79 14.01
C PRO A 219 25.15 40.98 12.46
N SER A 220 23.93 41.24 11.96
CA SER A 220 23.62 42.24 10.89
C SER A 220 24.00 41.90 9.42
N LYS A 221 23.44 42.55 8.36
CA LYS A 221 22.55 43.73 8.28
C LYS A 221 21.80 43.79 6.92
N VAL A 222 20.52 44.24 6.92
CA VAL A 222 19.67 44.83 5.82
C VAL A 222 19.64 44.18 4.41
N SER A 223 18.51 44.06 3.70
CA SER A 223 17.07 44.31 3.99
C SER A 223 16.19 43.36 3.11
N SER A 224 14.97 43.57 2.56
CA SER A 224 14.15 44.75 2.21
C SER A 224 12.62 44.46 2.25
N LEU A 225 11.85 45.54 2.13
CA LEU A 225 10.40 45.65 1.85
C LEU A 225 10.06 45.17 0.41
N SER A 226 8.83 44.79 0.00
CA SER A 226 7.54 44.46 0.68
C SER A 226 6.61 43.78 -0.39
N SER A 227 5.26 43.72 -0.44
CA SER A 227 4.12 44.31 0.31
C SER A 227 2.77 43.67 -0.15
N PHE A 228 1.87 43.24 0.78
CA PHE A 228 0.47 42.78 0.53
C PHE A 228 0.33 41.54 -0.42
N SER A 229 -0.80 40.84 -0.61
CA SER A 229 -2.19 40.93 -0.09
C SER A 229 -2.85 39.53 0.05
N ALA A 230 -4.00 39.46 0.72
CA ALA A 230 -5.10 38.46 0.65
C ALA A 230 -4.83 36.94 0.55
N LYS A 231 -5.42 36.17 1.48
CA LYS A 231 -5.94 34.81 1.22
C LYS A 231 -7.37 34.89 0.67
N PRO A 232 -7.81 33.91 -0.11
CA PRO A 232 -8.91 33.07 0.39
C PRO A 232 -8.59 31.56 0.32
N SER A 233 -9.59 30.72 0.60
CA SER A 233 -9.47 29.26 0.71
C SER A 233 -10.61 28.52 0.01
N SER A 234 -10.26 27.58 -0.87
CA SER A 234 -11.17 26.59 -1.46
C SER A 234 -10.34 25.36 -1.88
N ILE A 235 -10.62 24.18 -1.32
CA ILE A 235 -11.45 23.12 -1.96
C ILE A 235 -10.81 22.58 -3.23
N SER A 236 -10.33 21.34 -3.17
CA SER A 236 -9.96 20.54 -4.35
C SER A 236 -10.91 19.35 -4.45
N THR A 237 -11.97 19.52 -5.23
CA THR A 237 -12.81 18.43 -5.74
C THR A 237 -12.08 17.67 -6.84
N THR A 238 -12.20 16.35 -6.88
CA THR A 238 -11.73 15.53 -8.01
C THR A 238 -12.85 14.61 -8.50
N THR A 239 -13.36 14.95 -9.69
CA THR A 239 -14.05 14.05 -10.62
C THR A 239 -13.06 12.97 -11.12
N PHE A 240 -13.44 11.72 -11.44
CA PHE A 240 -14.30 11.24 -12.54
C PHE A 240 -13.77 11.71 -13.92
N SER A 241 -13.51 10.85 -14.94
CA SER A 241 -13.88 9.43 -15.16
C SER A 241 -12.97 8.70 -16.19
N SER A 242 -13.14 7.37 -16.28
CA SER A 242 -12.97 6.54 -17.52
C SER A 242 -11.54 6.38 -18.12
N THR A 243 -11.24 5.46 -19.05
CA THR A 243 -12.01 4.57 -19.95
C THR A 243 -11.57 3.08 -19.94
N SER A 244 -12.38 2.21 -20.59
CA SER A 244 -12.10 0.80 -20.96
C SER A 244 -11.38 0.72 -22.34
N SER A 245 -11.07 -0.40 -23.03
CA SER A 245 -11.58 -1.80 -23.08
C SER A 245 -10.41 -2.76 -23.55
N SER A 246 -10.50 -3.96 -24.17
CA SER A 246 -11.51 -5.02 -24.51
C SER A 246 -10.79 -6.30 -25.03
N SER A 247 -11.49 -7.46 -25.07
CA SER A 247 -11.28 -8.65 -25.98
C SER A 247 -9.94 -9.45 -25.91
N SER A 248 -9.85 -10.74 -26.32
CA SER A 248 -10.83 -11.80 -26.70
C SER A 248 -10.26 -13.24 -26.42
N SER A 249 -10.77 -14.31 -27.06
CA SER A 249 -10.89 -15.68 -26.49
C SER A 249 -10.30 -16.86 -27.33
N LEU A 250 -10.55 -18.12 -26.88
CA LEU A 250 -10.28 -19.47 -27.49
C LEU A 250 -8.91 -20.13 -27.15
N SER A 251 -8.74 -21.47 -27.03
CA SER A 251 -9.70 -22.60 -26.84
C SER A 251 -9.00 -23.93 -26.44
N SER A 252 -9.61 -24.68 -25.50
CA SER A 252 -9.60 -26.16 -25.28
C SER A 252 -8.45 -27.09 -25.74
N ILE A 253 -7.93 -27.93 -24.81
CA ILE A 253 -7.25 -29.22 -25.09
C ILE A 253 -7.77 -30.31 -24.11
N SER A 254 -7.90 -31.56 -24.57
CA SER A 254 -8.40 -32.71 -23.80
C SER A 254 -7.29 -33.60 -23.22
N SER A 255 -7.63 -34.49 -22.28
CA SER A 255 -6.68 -35.42 -21.64
C SER A 255 -7.20 -36.86 -21.62
N PRO A 256 -6.38 -37.87 -22.01
CA PRO A 256 -6.64 -39.28 -21.73
C PRO A 256 -5.72 -39.80 -20.61
N ALA A 257 -6.28 -40.52 -19.64
CA ALA A 257 -5.51 -41.20 -18.61
C ALA A 257 -4.86 -42.50 -19.12
N LYS A 258 -3.76 -42.93 -18.49
CA LYS A 258 -3.33 -44.34 -18.55
C LYS A 258 -2.58 -44.76 -17.28
N SER A 259 -3.07 -45.85 -16.68
CA SER A 259 -2.39 -46.60 -15.63
C SER A 259 -1.30 -47.49 -16.22
N ILE A 260 -0.23 -47.73 -15.47
CA ILE A 260 0.55 -48.97 -15.54
C ILE A 260 1.10 -49.29 -14.14
N ARG A 261 1.23 -50.59 -13.87
CA ARG A 261 1.52 -51.21 -12.57
C ARG A 261 2.70 -52.14 -12.74
N SER A 262 3.78 -51.94 -12.00
CA SER A 262 4.87 -52.92 -11.92
C SER A 262 5.51 -52.95 -10.53
N SER A 263 5.72 -54.16 -10.05
CA SER A 263 6.41 -54.50 -8.81
C SER A 263 7.73 -55.17 -9.13
N LEU A 264 8.78 -54.95 -8.33
CA LEU A 264 9.86 -55.92 -8.21
C LEU A 264 10.48 -55.89 -6.80
N THR A 265 11.20 -56.96 -6.46
CA THR A 265 11.52 -57.36 -5.09
C THR A 265 13.03 -57.47 -4.84
N THR A 266 13.40 -57.47 -3.56
CA THR A 266 14.55 -58.20 -2.98
C THR A 266 15.93 -58.13 -3.64
N ALA A 267 16.90 -57.56 -2.93
CA ALA A 267 18.21 -58.18 -2.74
C ALA A 267 18.84 -57.75 -1.41
N THR A 268 19.41 -58.71 -0.67
CA THR A 268 20.25 -58.44 0.52
C THR A 268 21.70 -58.73 0.14
N SER A 269 22.62 -57.80 0.39
CA SER A 269 24.06 -58.04 0.21
C SER A 269 24.89 -57.33 1.29
N THR A 270 25.63 -58.11 2.06
CA THR A 270 26.69 -57.65 2.97
C THR A 270 28.06 -57.83 2.33
N SER A 271 28.92 -56.82 2.44
CA SER A 271 30.38 -57.01 2.40
C SER A 271 31.11 -55.79 3.01
N SER A 272 32.40 -55.98 3.31
CA SER A 272 33.22 -55.09 4.14
C SER A 272 34.45 -54.57 3.40
N THR A 273 35.23 -53.70 4.07
CA THR A 273 36.64 -53.35 3.74
C THR A 273 36.85 -52.58 2.42
N THR A 274 37.91 -51.79 2.20
CA THR A 274 39.18 -51.55 2.92
C THR A 274 39.46 -50.05 3.21
N THR A 275 40.57 -49.77 3.90
CA THR A 275 41.16 -48.43 4.13
C THR A 275 42.10 -47.98 3.00
N SER A 276 42.53 -46.70 3.07
CA SER A 276 43.38 -45.94 2.12
C SER A 276 42.65 -45.44 0.85
N SER A 277 43.04 -44.32 0.23
CA SER A 277 44.21 -43.44 0.45
C SER A 277 43.80 -41.95 0.51
N SER A 278 44.69 -41.08 1.01
CA SER A 278 44.38 -39.67 1.32
C SER A 278 45.37 -38.68 0.71
N SER A 279 45.07 -38.16 -0.49
CA SER A 279 45.70 -36.99 -1.11
C SER A 279 44.82 -36.38 -2.22
N SER A 280 45.15 -35.16 -2.67
CA SER A 280 44.62 -34.44 -3.85
C SER A 280 43.17 -33.87 -3.88
N THR A 281 42.45 -33.72 -2.77
CA THR A 281 41.08 -33.15 -2.76
C THR A 281 40.98 -31.61 -2.92
N SER A 282 42.09 -30.87 -2.96
CA SER A 282 42.08 -29.39 -2.96
C SER A 282 41.70 -28.73 -4.29
N SER A 283 41.90 -29.40 -5.44
CA SER A 283 41.61 -28.85 -6.76
C SER A 283 40.11 -28.87 -7.13
N SER A 284 39.37 -29.87 -6.65
CA SER A 284 37.96 -30.10 -7.00
C SER A 284 37.01 -28.97 -6.54
N LEU A 285 37.34 -28.25 -5.47
CA LEU A 285 36.53 -27.13 -5.01
C LEU A 285 36.64 -25.92 -5.94
N TYR A 286 37.82 -25.69 -6.54
CA TYR A 286 38.04 -24.52 -7.41
C TYR A 286 37.26 -24.63 -8.73
N SER A 287 37.24 -25.82 -9.36
CA SER A 287 36.40 -26.06 -10.54
C SER A 287 34.90 -25.96 -10.24
N SER A 288 34.46 -26.41 -9.05
CA SER A 288 33.08 -26.22 -8.60
C SER A 288 32.70 -24.74 -8.44
N PHE A 289 33.60 -23.90 -7.91
CA PHE A 289 33.39 -22.45 -7.81
C PHE A 289 33.36 -21.77 -9.19
N LEU A 290 34.22 -22.18 -10.13
CA LEU A 290 34.21 -21.66 -11.51
C LEU A 290 32.90 -22.00 -12.23
N ALA A 291 32.48 -23.27 -12.25
CA ALA A 291 31.23 -23.69 -12.86
C ALA A 291 30.01 -22.99 -12.23
N LYS A 292 30.05 -22.72 -10.92
CA LYS A 292 28.99 -21.96 -10.22
C LYS A 292 28.99 -20.46 -10.57
N LYS A 293 30.16 -19.85 -10.84
CA LYS A 293 30.24 -18.48 -11.38
C LYS A 293 29.63 -18.43 -12.77
N GLU A 294 30.04 -19.33 -13.66
CA GLU A 294 29.56 -19.44 -15.03
C GLU A 294 28.03 -19.64 -15.10
N GLN A 295 27.45 -20.51 -14.26
CA GLN A 295 26.00 -20.66 -14.17
C GLN A 295 25.27 -19.41 -13.68
N LEU A 296 25.89 -18.59 -12.81
CA LEU A 296 25.30 -17.34 -12.32
C LEU A 296 25.40 -16.24 -13.39
N GLU A 297 26.50 -16.20 -14.13
CA GLU A 297 26.75 -15.29 -15.26
C GLU A 297 25.79 -15.59 -16.42
N LYS A 298 25.61 -16.87 -16.78
CA LYS A 298 24.58 -17.30 -17.74
C LYS A 298 23.16 -16.92 -17.31
N LYS A 299 22.82 -17.11 -16.03
CA LYS A 299 21.51 -16.69 -15.48
C LYS A 299 21.34 -15.17 -15.43
N LYS A 300 22.40 -14.38 -15.34
CA LYS A 300 22.31 -12.92 -15.48
C LYS A 300 21.91 -12.57 -16.91
N LEU A 301 22.61 -13.14 -17.89
CA LEU A 301 22.37 -12.90 -19.33
C LEU A 301 20.95 -13.35 -19.74
N GLU A 302 20.50 -14.51 -19.30
CA GLU A 302 19.12 -15.02 -19.50
C GLU A 302 18.04 -14.08 -18.94
N ASN A 303 18.28 -13.46 -17.77
CA ASN A 303 17.37 -12.45 -17.21
C ASN A 303 17.43 -11.12 -17.96
N GLU A 304 18.58 -10.76 -18.52
CA GLU A 304 18.81 -9.52 -19.27
C GLU A 304 18.11 -9.58 -20.64
N GLU A 305 18.23 -10.71 -21.36
CA GLU A 305 17.49 -11.03 -22.58
C GLU A 305 15.96 -11.01 -22.35
N LEU A 306 15.49 -11.62 -21.25
CA LEU A 306 14.05 -11.63 -20.90
C LEU A 306 13.52 -10.23 -20.52
N LEU A 307 14.38 -9.33 -20.02
CA LEU A 307 14.02 -7.95 -19.71
C LEU A 307 13.98 -7.09 -20.98
N GLU A 308 14.91 -7.31 -21.91
CA GLU A 308 14.92 -6.64 -23.22
C GLU A 308 13.75 -7.08 -24.10
N LYS A 309 13.43 -8.37 -24.13
CA LYS A 309 12.21 -8.87 -24.80
C LYS A 309 10.93 -8.21 -24.27
N LYS A 310 10.86 -7.90 -22.97
CA LYS A 310 9.76 -7.16 -22.35
C LYS A 310 9.76 -5.65 -22.63
N ARG A 311 10.89 -5.06 -23.07
CA ARG A 311 10.94 -3.70 -23.61
C ARG A 311 10.38 -3.68 -25.02
N GLN A 312 10.85 -4.59 -25.88
CA GLN A 312 10.35 -4.76 -27.25
C GLN A 312 8.84 -5.04 -27.28
N GLU A 313 8.35 -5.96 -26.44
CA GLU A 313 6.91 -6.25 -26.30
C GLU A 313 6.09 -5.00 -25.93
N LYS A 314 6.58 -4.16 -25.03
CA LYS A 314 5.93 -2.89 -24.66
C LYS A 314 5.98 -1.85 -25.77
N LEU A 315 7.10 -1.74 -26.48
CA LEU A 315 7.28 -0.79 -27.58
C LEU A 315 6.31 -1.14 -28.72
N ASN A 316 6.18 -2.44 -29.04
CA ASN A 316 5.19 -2.94 -29.98
C ASN A 316 3.75 -2.64 -29.52
N GLN A 317 3.41 -2.82 -28.23
CA GLN A 317 2.08 -2.47 -27.70
C GLN A 317 1.77 -0.97 -27.75
N VAL A 318 2.78 -0.09 -27.67
CA VAL A 318 2.61 1.36 -27.86
C VAL A 318 2.40 1.68 -29.34
N ALA A 319 3.22 1.12 -30.24
CA ALA A 319 3.07 1.30 -31.69
C ALA A 319 1.71 0.78 -32.21
N GLU A 320 1.23 -0.36 -31.70
CA GLU A 320 -0.08 -0.92 -32.02
C GLU A 320 -1.23 0.00 -31.56
N LYS A 321 -1.13 0.59 -30.37
CA LYS A 321 -2.12 1.56 -29.86
C LYS A 321 -2.10 2.90 -30.59
N ASN A 322 -0.93 3.40 -30.98
CA ASN A 322 -0.84 4.62 -31.79
C ASN A 322 -1.42 4.38 -33.20
N LYS A 323 -1.21 3.18 -33.77
CA LYS A 323 -1.84 2.76 -35.03
C LYS A 323 -3.37 2.62 -34.90
N GLU A 324 -3.87 2.05 -33.81
CA GLU A 324 -5.31 1.97 -33.50
C GLU A 324 -5.93 3.37 -33.41
N LYS A 325 -5.32 4.27 -32.61
CA LYS A 325 -5.71 5.69 -32.52
C LYS A 325 -5.78 6.36 -33.90
N GLN A 326 -4.73 6.22 -34.73
CA GLN A 326 -4.70 6.84 -36.05
C GLN A 326 -5.86 6.34 -36.92
N SER A 327 -6.11 5.03 -36.95
CA SER A 327 -7.23 4.48 -37.74
C SER A 327 -8.60 4.99 -37.30
N LEU A 328 -8.77 5.31 -36.01
CA LEU A 328 -9.99 5.90 -35.45
C LEU A 328 -10.10 7.40 -35.77
N LEU A 329 -8.98 8.13 -35.82
CA LEU A 329 -8.92 9.51 -36.30
C LEU A 329 -9.27 9.59 -37.79
N ASP A 330 -8.66 8.74 -38.63
CA ASP A 330 -8.93 8.63 -40.06
C ASP A 330 -10.42 8.31 -40.31
N GLN A 331 -11.02 7.42 -39.50
CA GLN A 331 -12.45 7.10 -39.57
C GLN A 331 -13.33 8.30 -39.21
N LYS A 332 -13.01 9.07 -38.15
CA LYS A 332 -13.73 10.31 -37.81
C LYS A 332 -13.64 11.35 -38.92
N ILE A 333 -12.48 11.49 -39.56
CA ILE A 333 -12.28 12.42 -40.68
C ILE A 333 -13.16 12.02 -41.88
N GLN A 334 -13.22 10.72 -42.20
CA GLN A 334 -14.12 10.22 -43.24
C GLN A 334 -15.61 10.46 -42.90
N GLU A 335 -16.01 10.29 -41.63
CA GLU A 335 -17.38 10.59 -41.19
C GLU A 335 -17.72 12.09 -41.25
N LYS A 336 -16.82 12.98 -40.82
CA LYS A 336 -16.99 14.45 -40.96
C LYS A 336 -17.14 14.83 -42.44
N GLN A 337 -16.32 14.25 -43.33
CA GLN A 337 -16.41 14.46 -44.78
C GLN A 337 -17.73 13.94 -45.39
N GLU A 338 -18.20 12.74 -45.02
CA GLU A 338 -19.48 12.21 -45.52
C GLU A 338 -20.67 13.04 -45.02
N ARG A 339 -20.65 13.48 -43.75
CA ARG A 339 -21.68 14.36 -43.17
C ARG A 339 -21.75 15.70 -43.91
N ILE A 340 -20.61 16.32 -44.22
CA ILE A 340 -20.53 17.55 -45.04
C ILE A 340 -21.08 17.30 -46.46
N ARG A 341 -20.66 16.21 -47.11
CA ARG A 341 -21.14 15.84 -48.45
C ARG A 341 -22.66 15.64 -48.49
N LYS A 342 -23.23 15.03 -47.46
CA LYS A 342 -24.68 14.83 -47.30
C LYS A 342 -25.42 16.15 -47.11
N GLN A 343 -24.90 17.07 -46.29
CA GLN A 343 -25.48 18.42 -46.14
C GLN A 343 -25.44 19.24 -47.44
N LEU A 344 -24.38 19.12 -48.24
CA LEU A 344 -24.29 19.81 -49.53
C LEU A 344 -25.37 19.31 -50.52
N LEU A 345 -25.55 17.99 -50.63
CA LEU A 345 -26.62 17.39 -51.45
C LEU A 345 -28.02 17.80 -50.97
N GLU A 346 -28.24 17.92 -49.66
CA GLU A 346 -29.51 18.39 -49.10
C GLU A 346 -29.76 19.88 -49.40
N LYS A 347 -28.72 20.73 -49.31
CA LYS A 347 -28.78 22.15 -49.69
C LYS A 347 -29.07 22.32 -51.19
N GLU A 348 -28.47 21.50 -52.04
CA GLU A 348 -28.73 21.48 -53.48
C GLU A 348 -30.18 21.06 -53.81
N ALA A 349 -30.67 19.98 -53.19
CA ALA A 349 -32.06 19.53 -53.36
C ALA A 349 -33.09 20.59 -52.91
N LYS A 350 -32.84 21.27 -51.79
CA LYS A 350 -33.69 22.39 -51.33
C LYS A 350 -33.64 23.58 -52.30
N ALA A 351 -32.48 23.90 -52.87
CA ALA A 351 -32.34 24.96 -53.87
C ALA A 351 -33.09 24.63 -55.18
N GLU A 352 -33.07 23.38 -55.65
CA GLU A 352 -33.83 22.96 -56.83
C GLU A 352 -35.35 22.92 -56.58
N GLN A 353 -35.78 22.51 -55.38
CA GLN A 353 -37.18 22.60 -54.98
C GLN A 353 -37.68 24.05 -55.00
N GLU A 354 -36.93 24.99 -54.42
CA GLU A 354 -37.26 26.42 -54.41
C GLU A 354 -37.23 27.04 -55.82
N LYS A 355 -36.25 26.68 -56.65
CA LYS A 355 -36.19 27.05 -58.08
C LYS A 355 -37.44 26.59 -58.84
N SER A 356 -37.97 25.41 -58.50
CA SER A 356 -39.21 24.87 -59.04
C SER A 356 -40.46 25.63 -58.54
N ARG A 357 -40.52 26.01 -57.24
CA ARG A 357 -41.60 26.88 -56.72
C ARG A 357 -41.62 28.23 -57.42
N ARG A 358 -40.47 28.89 -57.58
CA ARG A 358 -40.34 30.17 -58.29
C ARG A 358 -40.79 30.10 -59.75
N LYS A 359 -40.47 29.01 -60.45
CA LYS A 359 -40.94 28.77 -61.83
C LYS A 359 -42.47 28.75 -61.92
N ASN A 360 -43.13 28.07 -60.98
CA ASN A 360 -44.60 28.00 -60.92
C ASN A 360 -45.26 29.35 -60.59
N VAL A 361 -44.66 30.15 -59.69
CA VAL A 361 -45.13 31.51 -59.39
C VAL A 361 -44.95 32.46 -60.58
N LEU A 362 -43.88 32.32 -61.36
CA LEU A 362 -43.67 33.14 -62.55
C LEU A 362 -44.70 32.84 -63.66
N THR A 363 -45.12 31.58 -63.79
CA THR A 363 -46.18 31.18 -64.74
C THR A 363 -47.56 31.68 -64.36
N THR A 364 -47.86 31.89 -63.07
CA THR A 364 -49.18 32.41 -62.63
C THR A 364 -49.29 33.94 -62.69
N LEU A 365 -48.17 34.69 -62.72
CA LEU A 365 -48.19 36.15 -62.84
C LEU A 365 -48.30 36.66 -64.28
N ASN A 366 -47.86 35.89 -65.28
CA ASN A 366 -47.73 36.35 -66.67
C ASN A 366 -49.05 36.33 -67.49
N THR A 367 -50.19 36.01 -66.87
CA THR A 367 -51.50 35.89 -67.54
C THR A 367 -52.39 37.14 -67.39
N ALA A 368 -51.94 38.18 -66.69
CA ALA A 368 -52.84 39.20 -66.09
C ALA A 368 -52.74 40.65 -66.62
N THR A 369 -52.14 40.92 -67.79
CA THR A 369 -52.15 42.29 -68.39
C THR A 369 -52.25 42.31 -69.92
N SER A 370 -53.40 42.75 -70.47
CA SER A 370 -53.51 43.29 -71.84
C SER A 370 -54.83 44.06 -72.10
N LYS A 371 -54.75 45.30 -72.64
CA LYS A 371 -55.68 45.95 -73.61
C LYS A 371 -55.50 47.49 -73.71
N SER A 372 -56.10 48.08 -74.76
CA SER A 372 -56.10 49.49 -75.22
C SER A 372 -54.73 50.01 -75.72
N VAL A 373 -54.49 50.48 -76.96
CA VAL A 373 -55.29 50.93 -78.16
C VAL A 373 -55.69 52.41 -78.18
N GLY A 374 -55.20 53.15 -79.20
CA GLY A 374 -55.62 54.48 -79.63
C GLY A 374 -54.77 55.03 -80.80
N GLN A 375 -55.38 55.70 -81.80
CA GLN A 375 -54.71 56.28 -82.98
C GLN A 375 -55.22 57.70 -83.32
N PRO A 376 -54.32 58.60 -83.73
CA PRO A 376 -54.49 59.51 -84.89
C PRO A 376 -53.66 59.00 -86.10
N SER A 377 -53.83 59.36 -87.38
CA SER A 377 -54.04 60.63 -88.14
C SER A 377 -52.73 61.22 -88.71
N SER A 378 -52.58 61.18 -90.05
CA SER A 378 -51.35 60.68 -90.68
C SER A 378 -50.62 61.60 -91.67
N TYR A 379 -50.39 62.89 -91.35
CA TYR A 379 -49.37 63.68 -92.09
C TYR A 379 -48.57 64.65 -91.21
N ALA A 380 -49.23 65.39 -90.31
CA ALA A 380 -48.53 66.10 -89.23
C ALA A 380 -47.68 65.15 -88.36
N GLN A 381 -48.13 63.89 -88.26
CA GLN A 381 -47.42 62.82 -87.58
C GLN A 381 -46.01 62.55 -88.10
N ILE A 382 -45.63 62.81 -89.36
CA ILE A 382 -44.28 62.42 -89.83
C ILE A 382 -43.21 63.30 -89.17
N ILE A 383 -43.41 64.63 -89.19
CA ILE A 383 -42.49 65.60 -88.57
C ILE A 383 -42.58 65.54 -87.04
N GLU A 384 -43.77 65.37 -86.48
CA GLU A 384 -43.95 65.21 -85.03
C GLU A 384 -43.34 63.89 -84.54
N LYS A 385 -43.41 62.79 -85.33
CA LYS A 385 -42.79 61.50 -85.02
C LYS A 385 -41.28 61.52 -85.18
N GLU A 386 -40.70 62.21 -86.17
CA GLU A 386 -39.25 62.41 -86.17
C GLU A 386 -38.80 63.21 -84.94
N ARG A 387 -39.53 64.28 -84.57
CA ARG A 387 -39.19 65.09 -83.39
C ARG A 387 -39.42 64.35 -82.06
N GLN A 388 -40.39 63.43 -82.01
CA GLN A 388 -40.64 62.57 -80.86
C GLN A 388 -39.67 61.38 -80.82
N GLU A 389 -39.36 60.73 -81.93
CA GLU A 389 -38.32 59.70 -82.02
C GLU A 389 -36.94 60.27 -81.68
N GLN A 390 -36.62 61.49 -82.10
CA GLN A 390 -35.36 62.14 -81.71
C GLN A 390 -35.35 62.40 -80.20
N LYS A 391 -36.42 62.98 -79.64
CA LYS A 391 -36.55 63.14 -78.18
C LYS A 391 -36.54 61.82 -77.41
N GLU A 392 -37.09 60.74 -77.98
CA GLU A 392 -37.04 59.41 -77.38
C GLU A 392 -35.66 58.78 -77.49
N ARG A 393 -34.94 58.95 -78.61
CA ARG A 393 -33.53 58.54 -78.75
C ARG A 393 -32.67 59.30 -77.74
N ASP A 394 -32.78 60.63 -77.67
CA ASP A 394 -32.07 61.46 -76.69
C ASP A 394 -32.41 61.05 -75.24
N LYS A 395 -33.68 60.78 -74.93
CA LYS A 395 -34.14 60.36 -73.59
C LYS A 395 -33.70 58.94 -73.25
N LYS A 396 -33.65 58.03 -74.23
CA LYS A 396 -33.25 56.62 -74.10
C LYS A 396 -31.74 56.50 -73.99
N GLU A 397 -30.97 57.26 -74.77
CA GLU A 397 -29.52 57.42 -74.61
C GLU A 397 -29.21 58.05 -73.24
N LYS A 398 -29.91 59.10 -72.83
CA LYS A 398 -29.73 59.72 -71.50
C LYS A 398 -30.07 58.76 -70.35
N GLN A 399 -31.09 57.92 -70.50
CA GLN A 399 -31.40 56.83 -69.56
C GLN A 399 -30.33 55.72 -69.59
N GLU A 400 -29.82 55.34 -70.76
CA GLU A 400 -28.78 54.32 -70.88
C GLU A 400 -27.45 54.79 -70.31
N ARG A 401 -27.06 56.05 -70.59
CA ARG A 401 -25.89 56.71 -70.01
C ARG A 401 -26.01 56.83 -68.49
N ALA A 402 -27.20 57.14 -67.97
CA ALA A 402 -27.48 57.09 -66.53
C ALA A 402 -27.38 55.66 -65.95
N LYS A 403 -27.89 54.63 -66.65
CA LYS A 403 -27.74 53.22 -66.25
C LYS A 403 -26.26 52.81 -66.21
N ARG A 404 -25.49 53.10 -67.26
CA ARG A 404 -24.04 52.82 -67.33
C ARG A 404 -23.29 53.48 -66.17
N ILE A 405 -23.60 54.73 -65.82
CA ILE A 405 -23.00 55.41 -64.64
C ILE A 405 -23.36 54.72 -63.33
N VAL A 406 -24.62 54.29 -63.14
CA VAL A 406 -25.04 53.54 -61.93
C VAL A 406 -24.40 52.16 -61.87
N GLU A 407 -24.22 51.51 -63.02
CA GLU A 407 -23.59 50.19 -63.14
C GLU A 407 -22.06 50.26 -62.90
N GLU A 408 -21.39 51.29 -63.41
CA GLU A 408 -19.99 51.60 -63.12
C GLU A 408 -19.77 51.96 -61.64
N GLN A 409 -20.69 52.71 -61.02
CA GLN A 409 -20.66 52.94 -59.58
C GLN A 409 -20.93 51.67 -58.76
N ARG A 410 -21.71 50.71 -59.28
CA ARG A 410 -21.92 49.41 -58.65
C ARG A 410 -20.70 48.51 -58.78
N SER A 411 -20.06 48.43 -59.95
CA SER A 411 -18.85 47.62 -60.13
C SER A 411 -17.67 48.17 -59.31
N LYS A 412 -17.48 49.50 -59.28
CA LYS A 412 -16.49 50.15 -58.39
C LYS A 412 -16.77 49.87 -56.90
N LYS A 413 -18.04 49.88 -56.47
CA LYS A 413 -18.41 49.50 -55.09
C LYS A 413 -18.31 48.00 -54.81
N ALA A 414 -18.41 47.13 -55.82
CA ALA A 414 -18.17 45.70 -55.67
C ALA A 414 -16.67 45.42 -55.51
N ALA A 415 -15.84 45.90 -56.43
CA ALA A 415 -14.38 45.75 -56.36
C ALA A 415 -13.78 46.34 -55.07
N ALA A 416 -14.29 47.48 -54.59
CA ALA A 416 -13.87 48.05 -53.31
C ALA A 416 -14.29 47.22 -52.07
N LYS A 417 -15.37 46.43 -52.16
CA LYS A 417 -15.75 45.46 -51.12
C LYS A 417 -14.88 44.20 -51.21
N GLU A 418 -14.66 43.69 -52.41
CA GLU A 418 -13.85 42.51 -52.68
C GLU A 418 -12.39 42.70 -52.22
N ALA A 419 -11.79 43.84 -52.53
CA ALA A 419 -10.46 44.21 -52.04
C ALA A 419 -10.39 44.25 -50.50
N ARG A 420 -11.43 44.80 -49.83
CA ARG A 420 -11.50 44.87 -48.36
C ARG A 420 -11.76 43.51 -47.71
N ILE A 421 -12.49 42.60 -48.38
CA ILE A 421 -12.66 41.21 -47.91
C ILE A 421 -11.29 40.53 -47.95
N LYS A 422 -10.59 40.62 -49.09
CA LYS A 422 -9.25 40.05 -49.22
C LYS A 422 -8.26 40.61 -48.18
N GLU A 423 -8.27 41.92 -47.94
CA GLU A 423 -7.44 42.56 -46.91
C GLU A 423 -7.69 41.99 -45.51
N LEU A 424 -8.96 41.70 -45.16
CA LEU A 424 -9.33 41.07 -43.88
C LEU A 424 -8.95 39.58 -43.82
N ASP A 425 -9.01 38.86 -44.94
CA ASP A 425 -8.61 37.45 -45.02
C ASP A 425 -7.06 37.31 -44.96
N ASP A 426 -6.33 38.20 -45.63
CA ASP A 426 -4.87 38.33 -45.51
C ASP A 426 -4.48 38.73 -44.06
N GLU A 427 -5.22 39.63 -43.39
CA GLU A 427 -4.99 39.98 -41.97
C GLU A 427 -5.28 38.79 -41.02
N ARG A 428 -6.33 38.01 -41.28
CA ARG A 428 -6.67 36.79 -40.53
C ARG A 428 -5.59 35.72 -40.68
N ALA A 429 -5.12 35.45 -41.89
CA ALA A 429 -4.06 34.48 -42.15
C ALA A 429 -2.75 34.86 -41.43
N ASN A 430 -2.40 36.15 -41.40
CA ASN A 430 -1.25 36.63 -40.63
C ASN A 430 -1.43 36.46 -39.11
N LYS A 431 -2.63 36.72 -38.57
CA LYS A 431 -2.94 36.51 -37.15
C LYS A 431 -2.90 35.04 -36.74
N LEU A 432 -3.42 34.14 -37.57
CA LEU A 432 -3.34 32.69 -37.36
C LEU A 432 -1.87 32.27 -37.32
N SER A 433 -1.09 32.63 -38.36
CA SER A 433 0.34 32.33 -38.43
C SER A 433 1.19 32.96 -37.32
N GLU A 434 0.68 33.97 -36.58
CA GLU A 434 1.31 34.47 -35.36
C GLU A 434 0.86 33.69 -34.10
N LYS A 435 -0.40 33.24 -34.02
CA LYS A 435 -0.87 32.29 -32.99
C LYS A 435 -0.03 31.01 -33.05
N ASP A 436 0.13 30.43 -34.24
CA ASP A 436 0.83 29.16 -34.46
C ASP A 436 2.30 29.24 -34.02
N LYS A 437 3.02 30.30 -34.44
CA LYS A 437 4.41 30.54 -34.02
C LYS A 437 4.56 30.72 -32.52
N ARG A 438 3.56 31.31 -31.84
CA ARG A 438 3.53 31.44 -30.38
C ARG A 438 3.23 30.10 -29.69
N ARG A 439 2.37 29.24 -30.27
CA ARG A 439 2.10 27.87 -29.81
C ARG A 439 3.35 27.00 -29.92
N GLN A 440 3.99 26.98 -31.10
CA GLN A 440 5.22 26.21 -31.35
C GLN A 440 6.36 26.66 -30.43
N ALA A 441 6.57 27.96 -30.22
CA ALA A 441 7.56 28.49 -29.27
C ALA A 441 7.23 28.18 -27.79
N PHE A 442 5.96 27.92 -27.45
CA PHE A 442 5.57 27.44 -26.12
C PHE A 442 5.87 25.94 -25.98
N ILE A 443 5.50 25.12 -26.97
CA ILE A 443 5.74 23.67 -27.01
C ILE A 443 7.25 23.37 -26.97
N GLU A 444 8.07 24.04 -27.80
CA GLU A 444 9.53 23.90 -27.79
C GLU A 444 10.12 24.21 -26.40
N LYS A 445 9.60 25.27 -25.75
CA LYS A 445 10.03 25.65 -24.40
C LYS A 445 9.62 24.61 -23.36
N GLU A 446 8.38 24.10 -23.38
CA GLU A 446 7.95 23.07 -22.43
C GLU A 446 8.73 21.76 -22.63
N ALA A 447 9.02 21.38 -23.88
CA ALA A 447 9.92 20.27 -24.20
C ALA A 447 11.34 20.50 -23.64
N ALA A 448 11.90 21.70 -23.79
CA ALA A 448 13.21 22.05 -23.24
C ALA A 448 13.24 22.02 -21.70
N ASP A 449 12.23 22.58 -21.02
CA ASP A 449 12.09 22.57 -19.56
C ASP A 449 11.90 21.13 -19.03
N LYS A 450 11.15 20.27 -19.75
CA LYS A 450 10.96 18.83 -19.48
C LYS A 450 12.28 18.05 -19.60
N ILE A 451 13.04 18.27 -20.69
CA ILE A 451 14.38 17.68 -20.90
C ILE A 451 15.36 18.12 -19.80
N ALA A 452 15.35 19.41 -19.43
CA ALA A 452 16.18 19.93 -18.34
C ALA A 452 15.83 19.28 -16.99
N ALA A 453 14.54 19.14 -16.68
CA ALA A 453 14.07 18.50 -15.46
C ALA A 453 14.44 17.01 -15.39
N ASP A 454 14.32 16.26 -16.49
CA ASP A 454 14.71 14.85 -16.52
C ASP A 454 16.23 14.64 -16.50
N LYS A 455 17.01 15.55 -17.09
CA LYS A 455 18.47 15.60 -16.91
C LYS A 455 18.85 15.83 -15.44
N GLN A 456 18.20 16.77 -14.75
CA GLN A 456 18.43 16.98 -13.30
C GLN A 456 18.09 15.71 -12.50
N LYS A 457 16.95 15.07 -12.76
CA LYS A 457 16.57 13.79 -12.12
C LYS A 457 17.58 12.68 -12.39
N ALA A 458 18.21 12.64 -13.58
CA ALA A 458 19.26 11.69 -13.91
C ALA A 458 20.55 11.95 -13.11
N GLU A 459 20.99 13.22 -13.02
CA GLU A 459 22.13 13.60 -12.18
C GLU A 459 21.90 13.31 -10.69
N GLU A 460 20.70 13.59 -10.16
CA GLU A 460 20.36 13.28 -8.77
C GLU A 460 20.36 11.77 -8.49
N LYS A 461 19.84 10.95 -9.43
CA LYS A 461 19.97 9.48 -9.37
C LYS A 461 21.43 9.07 -9.33
N GLN A 462 22.27 9.60 -10.21
CA GLN A 462 23.71 9.29 -10.27
C GLN A 462 24.44 9.69 -8.97
N LYS A 463 24.20 10.90 -8.46
CA LYS A 463 24.73 11.40 -7.16
C LYS A 463 24.29 10.50 -6.00
N SER A 464 23.02 10.07 -5.97
CA SER A 464 22.50 9.14 -4.95
C SER A 464 23.11 7.73 -5.03
N PHE A 465 23.41 7.25 -6.25
CA PHE A 465 24.05 5.95 -6.47
C PHE A 465 25.51 5.95 -6.04
N ILE A 466 26.26 7.01 -6.34
CA ILE A 466 27.65 7.19 -5.86
C ILE A 466 27.67 7.22 -4.32
N ALA A 467 26.79 8.00 -3.69
CA ALA A 467 26.68 8.05 -2.22
C ALA A 467 26.23 6.71 -1.59
N PHE A 468 25.47 5.88 -2.32
CA PHE A 468 25.15 4.52 -1.91
C PHE A 468 26.38 3.60 -1.96
N LEU A 469 27.18 3.67 -3.03
CA LEU A 469 28.43 2.89 -3.15
C LEU A 469 29.43 3.28 -2.05
N GLU A 470 29.68 4.57 -1.83
CA GLU A 470 30.54 5.08 -0.74
C GLU A 470 30.05 4.58 0.63
N ARG A 471 28.73 4.59 0.87
CA ARG A 471 28.13 4.06 2.10
C ARG A 471 28.34 2.55 2.26
N GLN A 472 28.35 1.79 1.17
CA GLN A 472 28.60 0.34 1.20
C GLN A 472 30.09 0.04 1.40
N GLU A 473 30.99 0.78 0.76
CA GLU A 473 32.43 0.68 1.00
C GLU A 473 32.78 1.05 2.45
N ARG A 474 32.22 2.14 2.98
CA ARG A 474 32.43 2.55 4.38
C ARG A 474 31.87 1.54 5.39
N ARG A 475 30.86 0.75 5.02
CA ARG A 475 30.39 -0.42 5.79
C ARG A 475 31.37 -1.59 5.70
N ALA A 476 31.87 -1.90 4.50
CA ALA A 476 32.86 -2.96 4.30
C ALA A 476 34.19 -2.66 5.00
N ALA A 477 34.64 -1.40 5.00
CA ALA A 477 35.82 -0.93 5.73
C ALA A 477 35.64 -1.07 7.24
N LYS A 478 34.49 -0.66 7.80
CA LYS A 478 34.15 -0.89 9.21
C LYS A 478 34.09 -2.37 9.57
N LEU A 479 33.52 -3.21 8.69
CA LEU A 479 33.49 -4.64 8.92
C LEU A 479 34.92 -5.24 8.91
N ARG A 480 35.78 -4.80 7.98
CA ARG A 480 37.20 -5.21 7.93
C ARG A 480 37.93 -4.81 9.21
N SER A 481 37.81 -3.58 9.69
CA SER A 481 38.46 -3.15 10.94
C SER A 481 37.92 -3.94 12.14
N GLN A 482 36.60 -4.07 12.28
CA GLN A 482 35.99 -4.89 13.33
C GLN A 482 36.49 -6.34 13.28
N THR A 483 36.56 -6.98 12.10
CA THR A 483 37.10 -8.34 12.00
C THR A 483 38.60 -8.46 12.28
N ALA A 484 39.37 -7.37 12.24
CA ALA A 484 40.76 -7.36 12.69
C ALA A 484 40.83 -7.25 14.23
N ASP A 485 40.10 -6.29 14.79
CA ASP A 485 40.03 -6.02 16.23
C ASP A 485 39.41 -7.19 17.01
N ASP A 486 38.26 -7.69 16.55
CA ASP A 486 37.54 -8.84 17.14
C ASP A 486 38.40 -10.11 17.07
N LYS A 487 39.17 -10.31 15.99
CA LYS A 487 40.06 -11.48 15.85
C LYS A 487 41.26 -11.37 16.78
N ALA A 488 41.84 -10.18 16.94
CA ALA A 488 42.91 -9.93 17.92
C ALA A 488 42.40 -10.07 19.37
N ALA A 489 41.17 -9.64 19.66
CA ALA A 489 40.51 -9.82 20.94
C ALA A 489 40.20 -11.30 21.22
N MET A 490 39.66 -12.04 20.24
CA MET A 490 39.30 -13.45 20.38
C MET A 490 40.53 -14.31 20.72
N TYR A 491 41.69 -14.07 20.09
CA TYR A 491 42.92 -14.79 20.44
C TYR A 491 43.46 -14.48 21.84
N ARG A 492 43.13 -13.32 22.44
CA ARG A 492 43.45 -13.03 23.86
C ARG A 492 42.45 -13.68 24.81
N ASP A 493 41.17 -13.65 24.49
CA ASP A 493 40.11 -14.19 25.34
C ASP A 493 40.07 -15.73 25.34
N GLU A 494 40.34 -16.36 24.20
CA GLU A 494 40.32 -17.82 24.06
C GLU A 494 41.48 -18.52 24.80
N ALA A 495 42.54 -17.79 25.14
CA ALA A 495 43.60 -18.27 26.03
C ALA A 495 43.12 -18.36 27.51
N ASN A 496 42.35 -17.37 27.99
CA ASN A 496 41.87 -17.33 29.38
C ASN A 496 40.58 -18.15 29.61
N ARG A 497 39.69 -18.24 28.61
CA ARG A 497 38.37 -18.91 28.71
C ARG A 497 38.42 -20.44 28.73
N LYS A 498 39.60 -21.06 28.76
CA LYS A 498 39.79 -22.53 28.86
C LYS A 498 39.95 -23.04 30.30
N SER A 499 39.89 -22.15 31.29
CA SER A 499 39.58 -22.53 32.68
C SER A 499 38.13 -23.00 32.79
N ILE A 500 37.91 -24.14 33.43
CA ILE A 500 36.61 -24.83 33.44
C ILE A 500 35.72 -24.21 34.53
N ASP A 501 34.72 -23.42 34.11
CA ASP A 501 33.84 -22.75 35.07
C ASP A 501 32.77 -23.70 35.65
N LEU A 502 33.09 -24.30 36.80
CA LEU A 502 32.20 -25.16 37.60
C LEU A 502 30.92 -24.46 38.07
N ARG A 503 30.85 -23.13 37.98
CA ARG A 503 29.72 -22.29 38.38
C ARG A 503 28.62 -22.23 37.30
N LYS A 504 28.80 -22.91 36.17
CA LYS A 504 27.92 -22.88 34.99
C LYS A 504 26.82 -23.97 35.02
N VAL A 505 25.62 -23.55 35.39
CA VAL A 505 24.40 -24.37 35.40
C VAL A 505 23.70 -24.34 34.03
N PHE A 506 23.20 -25.50 33.58
CA PHE A 506 22.32 -25.65 32.42
C PHE A 506 20.89 -25.93 32.87
N VAL A 507 19.93 -25.21 32.31
CA VAL A 507 18.48 -25.37 32.52
C VAL A 507 17.85 -25.72 31.18
N GLY A 508 17.24 -26.89 31.08
CA GLY A 508 16.67 -27.40 29.81
C GLY A 508 15.35 -28.15 30.00
N GLY A 509 14.77 -28.62 28.90
CA GLY A 509 13.43 -29.22 28.92
C GLY A 509 12.30 -28.19 29.05
N LEU A 510 12.55 -26.94 28.64
CA LEU A 510 11.51 -25.91 28.57
C LEU A 510 10.70 -26.11 27.30
N THR A 511 9.54 -26.77 27.42
CA THR A 511 8.58 -26.83 26.33
C THR A 511 7.87 -25.48 26.15
N PHE A 512 7.42 -25.22 24.91
CA PHE A 512 6.60 -24.05 24.55
C PHE A 512 5.40 -24.45 23.68
N GLU A 513 5.11 -25.75 23.58
CA GLU A 513 3.99 -26.34 22.83
C GLU A 513 2.66 -25.74 23.27
N ASP A 514 2.46 -25.56 24.57
CA ASP A 514 1.29 -24.91 25.15
C ASP A 514 1.10 -23.46 24.69
N ILE A 515 2.18 -22.71 24.44
CA ILE A 515 2.10 -21.34 23.86
C ILE A 515 1.72 -21.39 22.37
N GLN A 516 2.13 -22.43 21.66
CA GLN A 516 1.88 -22.58 20.21
C GLN A 516 0.53 -23.21 19.89
N SER A 517 0.05 -24.12 20.74
CA SER A 517 -1.16 -24.93 20.53
C SER A 517 -2.39 -24.41 21.27
N SER A 518 -2.29 -23.28 22.00
CA SER A 518 -3.44 -22.67 22.68
C SER A 518 -4.46 -22.12 21.66
N PRO A 519 -5.65 -22.73 21.50
CA PRO A 519 -6.61 -22.30 20.49
C PRO A 519 -7.36 -21.03 20.89
N GLN A 520 -7.34 -20.67 22.18
CA GLN A 520 -8.10 -19.56 22.76
C GLN A 520 -7.53 -18.17 22.41
N LEU A 521 -6.37 -18.09 21.74
CA LEU A 521 -5.73 -16.82 21.41
C LEU A 521 -5.08 -16.89 20.01
N PHE A 522 -5.60 -16.10 19.07
CA PHE A 522 -4.96 -15.82 17.77
C PHE A 522 -3.67 -14.98 17.97
N LEU A 523 -2.62 -15.62 18.50
CA LEU A 523 -1.33 -15.02 18.81
C LEU A 523 -0.50 -14.86 17.54
N THR A 524 -0.20 -13.62 17.17
CA THR A 524 0.81 -13.36 16.13
C THR A 524 2.17 -13.92 16.55
N LYS A 525 3.00 -14.34 15.58
CA LYS A 525 4.33 -14.95 15.85
C LYS A 525 5.19 -14.12 16.82
N ALA A 526 5.10 -12.78 16.73
CA ALA A 526 5.78 -11.85 17.65
C ALA A 526 5.24 -11.91 19.10
N LYS A 527 3.93 -12.10 19.31
CA LYS A 527 3.35 -12.31 20.66
C LYS A 527 3.77 -13.66 21.25
N ILE A 528 3.81 -14.73 20.44
CA ILE A 528 4.31 -16.06 20.85
C ILE A 528 5.75 -15.94 21.36
N GLU A 529 6.63 -15.31 20.58
CA GLU A 529 8.04 -15.15 20.97
C GLU A 529 8.20 -14.23 22.20
N SER A 530 7.39 -13.17 22.32
CA SER A 530 7.33 -12.36 23.53
C SER A 530 6.90 -13.15 24.78
N TYR A 531 6.00 -14.13 24.65
CA TYR A 531 5.58 -14.99 25.77
C TYR A 531 6.67 -16.01 26.13
N ARG A 532 7.37 -16.58 25.15
CA ARG A 532 8.55 -17.45 25.38
C ARG A 532 9.66 -16.69 26.11
N GLN A 533 9.99 -15.47 25.67
CA GLN A 533 10.93 -14.57 26.35
C GLN A 533 10.51 -14.29 27.80
N LYS A 534 9.23 -13.99 28.04
CA LYS A 534 8.69 -13.74 29.39
C LYS A 534 8.76 -14.99 30.28
N ARG A 535 8.46 -16.19 29.74
CA ARG A 535 8.59 -17.48 30.46
C ARG A 535 10.01 -17.70 30.97
N VAL A 536 11.01 -17.47 30.12
CA VAL A 536 12.44 -17.58 30.51
C VAL A 536 12.82 -16.48 31.50
N SER A 537 12.33 -15.25 31.34
CA SER A 537 12.59 -14.14 32.25
C SER A 537 12.11 -14.42 33.68
N PHE A 538 10.89 -14.94 33.85
CA PHE A 538 10.38 -15.33 35.18
C PHE A 538 11.15 -16.49 35.81
N LEU A 539 11.68 -17.43 35.03
CA LEU A 539 12.62 -18.42 35.56
C LEU A 539 13.91 -17.78 36.03
N LEU A 540 14.56 -16.96 35.18
CA LEU A 540 15.80 -16.26 35.53
C LEU A 540 15.66 -15.42 36.80
N GLU A 541 14.49 -14.81 37.04
CA GLU A 541 14.16 -14.11 38.29
C GLU A 541 14.29 -15.02 39.54
N VAL A 542 13.87 -16.29 39.44
CA VAL A 542 14.01 -17.27 40.53
C VAL A 542 15.46 -17.75 40.64
N PHE A 543 16.15 -18.02 39.53
CA PHE A 543 17.57 -18.44 39.56
C PHE A 543 18.49 -17.37 40.21
N ASN A 544 18.15 -16.09 40.09
CA ASN A 544 18.90 -15.01 40.77
C ASN A 544 18.86 -15.06 42.31
N ARG A 545 17.95 -15.84 42.93
CA ARG A 545 17.80 -15.90 44.40
C ARG A 545 18.88 -16.71 45.10
N PHE A 546 19.51 -17.66 44.41
CA PHE A 546 20.53 -18.54 44.96
C PHE A 546 21.94 -17.92 44.94
N GLY A 547 22.11 -16.75 44.31
CA GLY A 547 23.37 -16.05 44.25
C GLY A 547 23.49 -15.12 43.04
N LYS A 548 24.55 -14.31 43.06
CA LYS A 548 24.86 -13.35 42.00
C LYS A 548 25.22 -14.10 40.70
N VAL A 549 24.53 -13.73 39.62
CA VAL A 549 24.72 -14.27 38.28
C VAL A 549 25.69 -13.38 37.50
N VAL A 550 26.75 -13.98 36.95
CA VAL A 550 27.77 -13.32 36.12
C VAL A 550 27.40 -13.33 34.64
N GLU A 551 26.95 -14.48 34.12
CA GLU A 551 26.60 -14.66 32.71
C GLU A 551 25.22 -15.33 32.58
N ARG A 552 24.42 -14.89 31.60
CA ARG A 552 23.17 -15.55 31.18
C ARG A 552 23.21 -15.77 29.67
N LYS A 553 23.19 -17.03 29.23
CA LYS A 553 23.14 -17.38 27.80
C LYS A 553 21.84 -18.13 27.50
N VAL A 554 20.88 -17.40 26.92
CA VAL A 554 19.54 -17.92 26.61
C VAL A 554 19.48 -18.45 25.17
N THR A 555 18.79 -19.55 24.92
CA THR A 555 18.58 -20.10 23.57
C THR A 555 17.14 -20.61 23.44
N ILE A 556 16.23 -19.65 23.23
CA ILE A 556 14.78 -19.85 23.34
C ILE A 556 14.27 -20.93 22.38
N GLU A 557 14.71 -20.88 21.11
CA GLU A 557 14.36 -21.86 20.07
C GLU A 557 14.60 -23.32 20.49
N LYS A 558 15.59 -23.56 21.37
CA LYS A 558 16.05 -24.89 21.79
C LYS A 558 15.63 -25.25 23.22
N GLY A 559 14.69 -24.52 23.82
CA GLY A 559 14.11 -24.87 25.13
C GLY A 559 15.11 -24.90 26.30
N HIS A 560 16.15 -24.08 26.27
CA HIS A 560 17.17 -24.04 27.32
C HIS A 560 17.86 -22.69 27.51
N PHE A 561 18.52 -22.53 28.66
CA PHE A 561 19.45 -21.45 28.95
C PHE A 561 20.57 -21.92 29.89
N PHE A 562 21.67 -21.17 29.92
CA PHE A 562 22.78 -21.33 30.86
C PHE A 562 22.84 -20.14 31.81
N VAL A 563 23.21 -20.42 33.06
CA VAL A 563 23.47 -19.42 34.11
C VAL A 563 24.85 -19.70 34.70
N THR A 564 25.75 -18.72 34.64
CA THR A 564 27.06 -18.79 35.30
C THR A 564 27.02 -17.94 36.55
N TYR A 565 27.22 -18.54 37.72
CA TYR A 565 27.22 -17.84 39.01
C TYR A 565 28.60 -17.26 39.36
N GLU A 566 28.66 -16.35 40.33
CA GLU A 566 29.92 -15.84 40.88
C GLU A 566 30.60 -16.87 41.80
N SER A 567 29.81 -17.66 42.54
CA SER A 567 30.26 -18.71 43.46
C SER A 567 29.85 -20.10 42.99
N GLU A 568 30.72 -21.10 43.24
CA GLU A 568 30.42 -22.50 42.97
C GLU A 568 29.34 -23.05 43.92
N HIS A 569 29.25 -22.51 45.14
CA HIS A 569 28.27 -22.93 46.14
C HIS A 569 26.83 -22.71 45.62
N SER A 570 26.53 -21.51 45.13
CA SER A 570 25.25 -21.18 44.48
C SER A 570 24.93 -22.12 43.32
N ALA A 571 25.91 -22.46 42.48
CA ALA A 571 25.70 -23.39 41.37
C ALA A 571 25.39 -24.84 41.82
N ASN A 572 25.91 -25.26 42.98
CA ASN A 572 25.51 -26.52 43.62
C ASN A 572 24.12 -26.44 44.24
N GLU A 573 23.85 -25.41 45.04
CA GLU A 573 22.56 -25.20 45.71
C GLU A 573 21.40 -25.23 44.72
N VAL A 574 21.53 -24.50 43.60
CA VAL A 574 20.57 -24.47 42.48
C VAL A 574 20.30 -25.86 41.90
N VAL A 575 21.35 -26.65 41.67
CA VAL A 575 21.24 -27.99 41.07
C VAL A 575 20.62 -28.97 42.06
N THR A 576 20.99 -28.90 43.35
CA THR A 576 20.39 -29.70 44.41
C THR A 576 18.92 -29.36 44.61
N PHE A 577 18.59 -28.07 44.77
CA PHE A 577 17.21 -27.60 44.97
C PHE A 577 16.28 -28.03 43.81
N PHE A 578 16.70 -27.79 42.57
CA PHE A 578 15.91 -28.13 41.39
C PHE A 578 16.07 -29.60 40.93
N SER A 579 16.80 -30.45 41.66
CA SER A 579 16.80 -31.90 41.41
C SER A 579 15.46 -32.54 41.78
N ASP A 580 14.82 -32.06 42.85
CA ASP A 580 13.50 -32.47 43.29
C ASP A 580 12.37 -31.91 42.39
N SER A 581 11.38 -32.76 42.08
CA SER A 581 10.19 -32.40 41.32
C SER A 581 9.24 -31.50 42.12
N ASN A 582 9.17 -31.63 43.44
CA ASN A 582 8.28 -30.84 44.27
C ASN A 582 8.75 -29.37 44.32
N ASN A 583 10.05 -29.14 44.51
CA ASN A 583 10.67 -27.81 44.39
C ASN A 583 10.44 -27.15 43.02
N ARG A 584 10.53 -27.92 41.92
CA ARG A 584 10.18 -27.42 40.56
C ARG A 584 8.70 -27.05 40.46
N LEU A 585 7.79 -27.87 40.97
CA LEU A 585 6.35 -27.63 40.95
C LEU A 585 5.95 -26.42 41.82
N ALA A 586 6.50 -26.30 43.03
CA ALA A 586 6.30 -25.15 43.92
C ALA A 586 6.79 -23.85 43.26
N THR A 587 7.96 -23.88 42.60
CA THR A 587 8.49 -22.75 41.83
C THR A 587 7.56 -22.34 40.69
N VAL A 588 7.06 -23.32 39.91
CA VAL A 588 6.08 -23.07 38.84
C VAL A 588 4.80 -22.43 39.39
N ASN A 589 4.31 -22.90 40.53
CA ASN A 589 3.10 -22.34 41.15
C ASN A 589 3.34 -20.92 41.68
N GLN A 590 4.51 -20.62 42.28
CA GLN A 590 4.86 -19.23 42.65
C GLN A 590 4.93 -18.29 41.44
N ILE A 591 5.41 -18.77 40.28
CA ILE A 591 5.37 -18.01 39.02
C ILE A 591 3.92 -17.79 38.55
N LYS A 592 3.03 -18.78 38.70
CA LYS A 592 1.60 -18.64 38.35
C LYS A 592 0.89 -17.61 39.23
N GLU A 593 1.10 -17.61 40.54
CA GLU A 593 0.50 -16.61 41.44
C GLU A 593 0.98 -15.19 41.08
N LYS A 594 2.30 -14.99 40.93
CA LYS A 594 2.87 -13.72 40.43
C LYS A 594 2.27 -13.27 39.08
N LEU A 595 1.94 -14.20 38.18
CA LEU A 595 1.29 -13.87 36.91
C LEU A 595 -0.16 -13.41 37.12
N LYS A 596 -0.92 -14.00 38.05
CA LYS A 596 -2.26 -13.51 38.43
C LYS A 596 -2.17 -12.10 39.02
N ASP A 597 -1.27 -11.88 39.98
CA ASP A 597 -1.06 -10.58 40.65
C ASP A 597 -0.77 -9.47 39.63
N LEU A 598 0.11 -9.77 38.66
CA LEU A 598 0.48 -8.87 37.58
C LEU A 598 -0.54 -8.81 36.42
N LYS A 599 -1.71 -9.46 36.57
CA LYS A 599 -2.78 -9.58 35.55
C LYS A 599 -2.28 -10.04 34.17
N LYS A 600 -1.31 -10.96 34.16
CA LYS A 600 -0.67 -11.53 32.97
C LYS A 600 -1.20 -12.94 32.69
N PRO A 601 -1.23 -13.39 31.42
CA PRO A 601 -1.68 -14.74 31.08
C PRO A 601 -0.90 -15.82 31.83
N ILE A 602 -1.62 -16.72 32.51
CA ILE A 602 -1.05 -17.87 33.24
C ILE A 602 -0.23 -18.77 32.30
N LEU A 603 -0.56 -18.77 31.00
CA LEU A 603 0.20 -19.36 29.89
C LEU A 603 1.69 -18.97 29.86
N ILE A 604 2.11 -17.86 30.48
CA ILE A 604 3.53 -17.50 30.54
C ILE A 604 4.31 -18.41 31.51
N ALA A 605 3.65 -19.06 32.49
CA ALA A 605 4.31 -19.97 33.44
C ALA A 605 4.92 -21.19 32.72
N PRO A 606 6.12 -21.65 33.13
CA PRO A 606 6.75 -22.85 32.55
C PRO A 606 6.13 -24.15 33.06
N SER A 607 6.29 -25.23 32.28
CA SER A 607 5.99 -26.59 32.72
C SER A 607 7.00 -27.09 33.75
N HIS A 608 6.55 -27.82 34.78
CA HIS A 608 7.43 -28.39 35.83
C HIS A 608 8.38 -29.50 35.33
N LYS A 609 8.25 -29.90 34.06
CA LYS A 609 9.07 -30.93 33.40
C LYS A 609 10.48 -30.47 33.00
N PHE A 610 10.83 -29.18 33.22
CA PHE A 610 12.21 -28.72 33.04
C PHE A 610 13.16 -29.45 34.00
N TYR A 611 14.44 -29.51 33.65
CA TYR A 611 15.49 -30.07 34.49
C TYR A 611 16.70 -29.14 34.56
N VAL A 612 17.44 -29.27 35.66
CA VAL A 612 18.61 -28.44 35.98
C VAL A 612 19.79 -29.37 36.24
N ARG A 613 20.95 -29.06 35.66
CA ARG A 613 22.19 -29.83 35.85
C ARG A 613 23.39 -28.92 35.76
N ARG A 614 24.50 -29.30 36.41
CA ARG A 614 25.80 -28.73 36.06
C ARG A 614 26.10 -28.99 34.59
N THR A 615 26.74 -28.03 33.93
CA THR A 615 27.31 -28.26 32.60
C THR A 615 28.42 -29.30 32.76
N LYS A 616 28.25 -30.50 32.19
CA LYS A 616 29.31 -31.52 32.25
C LYS A 616 30.58 -30.94 31.62
N VAL A 617 31.71 -31.17 32.27
CA VAL A 617 33.03 -30.90 31.72
C VAL A 617 33.25 -31.85 30.55
N THR A 618 32.85 -31.43 29.34
CA THR A 618 33.41 -31.99 28.10
C THR A 618 34.84 -31.51 28.01
N GLY A 619 35.71 -32.14 28.81
CA GLY A 619 37.13 -31.85 28.79
C GLY A 619 37.64 -32.02 27.36
N ILE A 620 38.54 -31.12 26.96
CA ILE A 620 39.46 -31.41 25.87
C ILE A 620 40.09 -32.74 26.26
N ALA A 621 39.87 -33.79 25.47
CA ALA A 621 40.40 -35.11 25.77
C ALA A 621 41.91 -34.97 25.99
N HIS A 622 42.43 -35.57 27.07
CA HIS A 622 43.86 -35.49 27.38
C HIS A 622 44.64 -35.94 26.15
N VAL A 623 45.26 -34.99 25.46
CA VAL A 623 46.31 -35.29 24.49
C VAL A 623 47.37 -36.00 25.31
N ALA A 624 47.58 -37.27 25.02
CA ALA A 624 48.51 -38.10 25.77
C ALA A 624 49.93 -37.57 25.53
N ILE A 625 50.40 -36.71 26.44
CA ILE A 625 51.79 -36.28 26.49
C ILE A 625 52.59 -37.54 26.82
N VAL A 626 53.26 -38.08 25.80
CA VAL A 626 54.11 -39.26 25.92
C VAL A 626 55.24 -38.93 26.90
N PRO A 627 55.43 -39.73 27.97
CA PRO A 627 56.49 -39.47 28.94
C PRO A 627 57.85 -39.84 28.36
N SER A 628 58.58 -38.85 27.84
CA SER A 628 59.97 -38.97 27.43
C SER A 628 60.90 -38.71 28.63
N GLU A 629 61.10 -39.72 29.47
CA GLU A 629 61.97 -39.66 30.66
C GLU A 629 63.33 -40.33 30.40
N VAL A 630 64.38 -39.54 30.20
CA VAL A 630 65.79 -39.96 30.33
C VAL A 630 66.61 -38.78 30.88
N GLN A 631 67.40 -39.01 31.94
CA GLN A 631 68.35 -38.05 32.53
C GLN A 631 69.83 -38.52 32.31
N PRO A 632 70.86 -38.07 33.07
CA PRO A 632 71.57 -36.79 32.85
C PRO A 632 73.12 -36.90 32.86
N THR A 633 73.86 -35.89 32.36
CA THR A 633 75.31 -35.74 32.67
C THR A 633 75.86 -34.30 32.59
N LYS A 634 75.86 -33.61 33.75
CA LYS A 634 76.93 -32.76 34.36
C LYS A 634 77.67 -31.62 33.58
N PRO A 635 78.38 -30.69 34.27
CA PRO A 635 78.56 -29.29 33.81
C PRO A 635 80.01 -28.77 33.73
N ILE A 636 80.16 -27.49 33.29
CA ILE A 636 81.28 -26.55 33.49
C ILE A 636 80.68 -25.11 33.35
N SER A 637 80.78 -24.23 34.36
CA SER A 637 81.77 -23.13 34.53
C SER A 637 81.74 -22.05 33.40
N SER A 638 81.80 -20.73 33.63
CA SER A 638 81.74 -19.87 34.85
C SER A 638 81.78 -18.37 34.46
N ASN A 639 81.49 -17.45 35.41
CA ASN A 639 81.77 -15.99 35.38
C ASN A 639 80.95 -15.12 34.40
N SER A 640 80.71 -13.83 34.63
CA SER A 640 80.76 -12.99 35.86
C SER A 640 79.91 -11.70 35.69
N SER A 641 79.71 -10.95 36.77
CA SER A 641 78.72 -9.85 36.91
C SER A 641 79.15 -8.47 36.32
N PRO A 642 78.51 -7.32 36.68
CA PRO A 642 77.69 -6.48 35.80
C PRO A 642 78.34 -5.10 35.51
N ILE A 643 77.57 -4.04 35.11
CA ILE A 643 77.63 -2.63 35.61
C ILE A 643 76.96 -1.60 34.65
N LEU A 644 76.52 -0.46 35.23
CA LEU A 644 76.10 0.84 34.63
C LEU A 644 74.84 0.95 33.73
N ALA A 645 73.89 1.78 34.21
CA ALA A 645 73.10 2.68 33.38
C ALA A 645 73.86 4.01 33.16
N PRO A 646 73.39 4.94 32.31
CA PRO A 646 72.66 6.07 32.89
C PRO A 646 71.50 6.61 32.03
N GLN A 647 70.97 7.75 32.45
CA GLN A 647 70.02 8.67 31.78
C GLN A 647 70.60 9.16 30.41
N ASN A 648 69.87 9.81 29.48
CA ASN A 648 69.06 11.01 29.74
C ASN A 648 68.15 11.49 28.57
N GLU A 649 67.21 12.39 28.92
CA GLU A 649 66.62 13.49 28.15
C GLU A 649 65.75 13.33 26.86
N ARG A 650 65.04 14.44 26.58
CA ARG A 650 63.99 14.81 25.61
C ARG A 650 64.32 16.27 25.18
N PRO A 651 63.59 16.96 24.25
CA PRO A 651 62.82 16.56 23.07
C PRO A 651 63.24 17.44 21.84
N LEU A 652 62.27 17.98 21.06
CA LEU A 652 62.38 18.96 19.93
C LEU A 652 62.73 18.35 18.54
N LEU A 653 62.33 18.91 17.40
CA LEU A 653 61.09 19.62 16.94
C LEU A 653 61.17 19.73 15.39
N GLN A 654 60.16 20.30 14.72
CA GLN A 654 60.17 20.82 13.32
C GLN A 654 60.36 19.75 12.20
N SER A 655 59.44 19.52 11.27
CA SER A 655 58.75 20.38 10.28
C SER A 655 59.59 20.77 9.06
N LEU A 656 59.13 20.43 7.86
CA LEU A 656 59.33 21.19 6.63
C LEU A 656 58.27 20.80 5.58
N GLU A 657 57.97 21.73 4.68
CA GLU A 657 56.84 21.64 3.75
C GLU A 657 57.31 21.74 2.28
N SER A 658 56.71 20.93 1.40
CA SER A 658 56.24 21.36 0.06
C SER A 658 57.25 21.78 -1.06
N ILE A 659 56.64 22.02 -2.23
CA ILE A 659 57.08 22.72 -3.47
C ILE A 659 58.05 21.99 -4.43
N VAL A 660 57.74 22.20 -5.72
CA VAL A 660 58.56 22.18 -6.96
C VAL A 660 58.34 20.99 -7.90
N SER A 661 57.44 21.18 -8.86
CA SER A 661 57.56 20.66 -10.24
C SER A 661 58.43 21.63 -11.07
N PRO A 662 59.04 21.19 -12.18
CA PRO A 662 58.51 21.66 -13.48
C PRO A 662 58.61 20.65 -14.65
N ASN A 663 58.05 21.07 -15.79
CA ASN A 663 58.08 20.43 -17.11
C ASN A 663 59.48 20.02 -17.62
N ASN A 664 59.54 19.02 -18.50
CA ASN A 664 59.73 19.30 -19.94
C ASN A 664 59.38 18.13 -20.86
N GLN A 665 59.23 18.47 -22.16
CA GLN A 665 59.11 17.55 -23.30
C GLN A 665 60.46 16.82 -23.50
N ASP A 666 60.55 15.62 -24.08
CA ASP A 666 60.48 15.45 -25.55
C ASP A 666 60.31 13.99 -26.03
N GLN A 667 60.26 13.86 -27.37
CA GLN A 667 59.99 12.69 -28.21
C GLN A 667 60.68 11.33 -27.88
N ALA A 668 59.92 10.24 -28.08
CA ALA A 668 60.43 8.96 -28.58
C ALA A 668 59.32 8.19 -29.35
N GLN A 669 59.68 7.50 -30.44
CA GLN A 669 58.76 6.72 -31.28
C GLN A 669 58.75 5.23 -30.85
N VAL A 670 57.58 4.59 -30.82
CA VAL A 670 57.40 3.14 -31.03
C VAL A 670 56.09 2.92 -31.81
N GLU A 671 56.03 1.83 -32.58
CA GLU A 671 55.11 1.55 -33.69
C GLU A 671 53.67 1.16 -33.30
N GLU A 672 52.77 1.15 -34.29
CA GLU A 672 51.42 0.56 -34.24
C GLU A 672 51.48 -0.98 -34.07
N PRO A 673 50.31 -1.64 -33.86
CA PRO A 673 49.69 -2.21 -35.05
C PRO A 673 48.21 -1.86 -35.24
N LEU A 674 47.86 -1.65 -36.52
CA LEU A 674 46.53 -1.47 -37.09
C LEU A 674 45.51 -2.54 -36.63
N LEU A 675 44.26 -2.13 -36.37
CA LEU A 675 43.08 -3.01 -36.42
C LEU A 675 41.79 -2.17 -36.62
N ASP A 676 40.89 -2.64 -37.49
CA ASP A 676 39.88 -1.80 -38.12
C ASP A 676 38.72 -1.33 -37.21
N GLN A 677 38.36 -0.05 -37.32
CA GLN A 677 37.05 0.48 -36.91
C GLN A 677 36.51 1.51 -37.93
N GLN A 678 35.92 1.00 -39.02
CA GLN A 678 34.99 1.74 -39.87
C GLN A 678 33.72 0.89 -40.09
N SER A 679 32.61 1.18 -39.37
CA SER A 679 31.22 0.77 -39.70
C SER A 679 30.17 0.95 -38.57
N MET A 680 30.19 2.06 -37.80
CA MET A 680 29.17 2.31 -36.75
C MET A 680 28.74 3.79 -36.65
N SER A 681 28.31 4.41 -37.76
CA SER A 681 27.94 5.85 -37.79
C SER A 681 26.78 6.22 -38.72
N GLU A 682 25.89 5.27 -39.04
CA GLU A 682 24.87 5.45 -40.09
C GLU A 682 23.47 4.89 -39.71
N GLN A 683 23.15 4.85 -38.40
CA GLN A 683 21.93 4.19 -37.91
C GLN A 683 21.03 5.05 -36.99
N ASN A 684 21.34 6.34 -36.79
CA ASN A 684 20.61 7.26 -35.91
C ASN A 684 19.73 8.30 -36.64
N GLN A 685 19.59 8.24 -37.97
CA GLN A 685 18.67 9.11 -38.70
C GLN A 685 17.16 8.84 -38.50
N PRO A 686 16.65 7.59 -38.37
CA PRO A 686 15.20 7.37 -38.40
C PRO A 686 14.46 7.85 -37.14
N GLU A 687 15.13 8.00 -35.99
CA GLU A 687 14.49 8.54 -34.78
C GLU A 687 14.05 10.01 -34.96
N GLN A 688 14.82 10.85 -35.68
CA GLN A 688 14.46 12.26 -35.89
C GLN A 688 13.29 12.45 -36.85
N GLU A 689 13.16 11.64 -37.91
CA GLU A 689 11.97 11.69 -38.78
C GLU A 689 10.72 11.18 -38.04
N GLN A 690 10.87 10.19 -37.15
CA GLN A 690 9.77 9.67 -36.35
C GLN A 690 9.29 10.67 -35.29
N GLU A 691 10.21 11.38 -34.62
CA GLU A 691 9.88 12.42 -33.62
C GLU A 691 9.18 13.63 -34.27
N GLN A 692 9.56 14.00 -35.52
CA GLN A 692 8.83 15.02 -36.30
C GLN A 692 7.43 14.56 -36.74
N GLN A 693 7.25 13.28 -37.09
CA GLN A 693 5.91 12.75 -37.43
C GLN A 693 4.98 12.67 -36.22
N GLU A 694 5.50 12.36 -35.02
CA GLU A 694 4.69 12.34 -33.79
C GLU A 694 4.26 13.76 -33.38
N GLN A 695 5.13 14.78 -33.52
CA GLN A 695 4.77 16.18 -33.33
C GLN A 695 3.70 16.67 -34.33
N LEU A 696 3.82 16.32 -35.61
CA LEU A 696 2.81 16.64 -36.64
C LEU A 696 1.46 15.96 -36.40
N GLN A 697 1.42 14.82 -35.69
CA GLN A 697 0.16 14.19 -35.27
C GLN A 697 -0.44 14.85 -34.02
N GLU A 698 0.39 15.32 -33.08
CA GLU A 698 -0.07 16.03 -31.88
C GLU A 698 -0.64 17.42 -32.23
N GLU A 699 0.04 18.18 -33.10
CA GLU A 699 -0.42 19.51 -33.58
C GLU A 699 -1.78 19.43 -34.29
N LEU A 700 -1.98 18.44 -35.16
CA LEU A 700 -3.22 18.21 -35.91
C LEU A 700 -4.36 17.66 -35.01
N GLN A 701 -4.01 17.00 -33.91
CA GLN A 701 -4.97 16.54 -32.89
C GLN A 701 -5.42 17.69 -31.97
N GLU A 702 -4.54 18.64 -31.67
CA GLU A 702 -4.84 19.85 -30.88
C GLU A 702 -5.63 20.89 -31.69
N GLU A 703 -5.35 21.04 -33.00
CA GLU A 703 -6.13 21.86 -33.95
C GLU A 703 -7.58 21.35 -34.08
N LEU A 704 -7.76 20.04 -34.27
CA LEU A 704 -9.09 19.41 -34.33
C LEU A 704 -9.88 19.50 -33.01
N GLN A 705 -9.23 19.82 -31.89
CA GLN A 705 -9.91 20.02 -30.61
C GLN A 705 -10.32 21.49 -30.40
N GLU A 706 -9.46 22.46 -30.72
CA GLU A 706 -9.86 23.89 -30.76
C GLU A 706 -11.03 24.11 -31.74
N GLU A 707 -11.02 23.49 -32.93
CA GLU A 707 -12.12 23.59 -33.92
C GLU A 707 -13.45 23.00 -33.38
N SER A 708 -13.41 22.13 -32.37
CA SER A 708 -14.63 21.59 -31.74
C SER A 708 -15.13 22.42 -30.55
N GLU A 709 -14.24 23.09 -29.83
CA GLU A 709 -14.60 23.95 -28.69
C GLU A 709 -15.14 25.32 -29.18
N GLU A 710 -14.64 25.85 -30.31
CA GLU A 710 -15.22 27.06 -30.94
C GLU A 710 -16.60 26.83 -31.61
N GLU A 711 -16.98 25.61 -31.99
CA GLU A 711 -18.35 25.33 -32.47
C GLU A 711 -19.36 25.29 -31.30
N GLU A 712 -19.04 24.64 -30.17
CA GLU A 712 -19.97 24.50 -29.02
C GLU A 712 -20.25 25.83 -28.30
N GLU A 713 -19.27 26.73 -28.15
CA GLU A 713 -19.49 28.04 -27.49
C GLU A 713 -20.39 29.00 -28.33
N SER A 714 -20.75 28.62 -29.56
CA SER A 714 -21.56 29.43 -30.47
C SER A 714 -23.07 29.17 -30.46
N GLU A 715 -23.55 28.06 -29.86
CA GLU A 715 -24.99 27.72 -29.81
C GLU A 715 -25.69 28.11 -28.49
N GLU A 716 -24.98 28.48 -27.42
CA GLU A 716 -25.55 28.72 -26.07
C GLU A 716 -25.75 30.22 -25.70
N SER A 717 -25.97 31.11 -26.67
CA SER A 717 -26.11 32.55 -26.41
C SER A 717 -27.25 33.29 -27.15
N ASP A 718 -28.43 32.69 -27.23
CA ASP A 718 -29.69 33.43 -27.43
C ASP A 718 -30.24 33.85 -26.04
N PRO A 719 -30.18 35.14 -25.64
CA PRO A 719 -30.75 35.58 -24.37
C PRO A 719 -32.29 35.68 -24.47
N ASP A 720 -33.00 35.03 -23.55
CA ASP A 720 -34.46 35.12 -23.43
C ASP A 720 -34.90 36.59 -23.34
N TYR A 721 -35.67 37.03 -24.34
CA TYR A 721 -36.14 38.40 -24.47
C TYR A 721 -37.44 38.58 -23.69
N ASP A 722 -37.34 38.51 -22.36
CA ASP A 722 -38.45 38.71 -21.42
C ASP A 722 -39.18 40.02 -21.75
N SER A 723 -40.42 39.86 -22.22
CA SER A 723 -41.21 40.93 -22.82
C SER A 723 -42.32 41.38 -21.86
N ASP A 724 -41.90 41.80 -20.67
CA ASP A 724 -42.73 42.48 -19.67
C ASP A 724 -43.21 43.84 -20.21
N PHE A 725 -44.24 43.77 -21.06
CA PHE A 725 -44.87 44.92 -21.70
C PHE A 725 -46.15 45.27 -20.94
N ASP A 726 -46.01 45.77 -19.71
CA ASP A 726 -47.12 46.21 -18.87
C ASP A 726 -47.93 47.31 -19.56
N ILE A 727 -49.17 46.99 -19.94
CA ILE A 727 -50.15 47.93 -20.48
C ILE A 727 -51.08 48.35 -19.35
N ASP A 728 -50.73 49.46 -18.70
CA ASP A 728 -51.51 50.10 -17.64
C ASP A 728 -52.85 50.63 -18.20
N LEU A 729 -53.89 49.78 -18.19
CA LEU A 729 -55.20 50.11 -18.75
C LEU A 729 -56.16 50.63 -17.67
N CYS A 730 -56.01 51.92 -17.32
CA CYS A 730 -56.86 52.61 -16.35
C CYS A 730 -58.36 52.52 -16.72
N ILE A 731 -59.16 51.81 -15.92
CA ILE A 731 -60.63 51.86 -15.96
C ILE A 731 -61.17 51.96 -14.52
N SER A 732 -61.98 53.02 -14.30
CA SER A 732 -62.77 53.36 -13.10
C SER A 732 -62.04 53.45 -11.76
#